data_AF-A0A814FG20-F1
#
_entry.id   AF-A0A814FG20-F1
#
_cell.length_a   1.000
_cell.length_b   1.000
_cell.length_c   1.000
_cell.angle_alpha   90.00
_cell.angle_beta   90.00
_cell.angle_gamma   90.00
#
_symmetry.space_group_name_H-M   'P 1'
#
loop_
_entity.id
_entity.type
_entity.pdbx_description
1 polymer ?
#
loop_
_entity_poly.entity_id
_entity_poly.type
_entity_poly.pdbx_seq_one_letter_code
_entity_poly.pdbx_strand_id
1 'polypeptide(L)'
;MTDVNQINDEQTSKSHWSQEQCESNSLINQIIIEPDNTEQEIQSVMKLIHRINKENKHLRRLTACIESNSSVINSTFRYYKMRNILFSIITAGPSDHLIDYLIELDDLNDMLKYFKSLAVHDEEKYVTELYNIGRQKLIEESDDLIMKSTNSIPPQELLDLCRSISFTPIDTDDIQLSGLSGFRIIFDWFKEQGFQLGLIDSYATKRGMMVHKSLKLLAEHLRQKSVRRASINLLNVNPCSSSRRSSLSTDTIKEHVKIKINELGRRFVHSPVFGRRESLSKPTLLHLPKMNVHFDFLDVEHVPPPVSFTDNRETNNYKFLLDAFIILLLRDLDLLFYVFENEYKTMVLSKLMELPLTYILEEGQQLCEAIKQLPGKIDTGKLAFFGLFSIKNWFHKSESTLTKFYQESDVSSRYQFSGILLPIFEQSIIECFHLILYEVKNDSSALSEGGGVHPLTIHVFDFIEDLFDYEPMISTIQFTNIEEQKIATDTISLSINKSIFNLNEYIVNLIQSLRMNISHKLKTLIPDHDKTLQAIFLLNNINYFFKRLEHPSLLAIIEKHEPNLRSDLRNIIKISVKMYLKCYTPMITNIQQMFDYDDLHHLSDLQLREHDREQLKTSFSMVNAAIDTLRQQHLEYTVDDVLLRDQLRTQSKRIILDKFQIFYTKFAHKHFTHNPDKYLRYNPSMLDNIIDAFFE
;
A
#
# COMPACT_ATOMS: atom_id res chain seq x y z
N MET A 1 -0.30 -90.71 -23.11
CA MET A 1 0.11 -92.02 -22.56
C MET A 1 1.01 -91.81 -21.35
N THR A 2 0.51 -91.06 -20.35
CA THR A 2 1.25 -90.74 -19.11
C THR A 2 0.39 -90.90 -17.85
N ASP A 3 -0.89 -91.26 -18.00
CA ASP A 3 -1.84 -91.43 -16.87
C ASP A 3 -1.99 -92.88 -16.39
N VAL A 4 -1.30 -93.84 -17.01
CA VAL A 4 -1.36 -95.27 -16.60
C VAL A 4 -0.26 -95.63 -15.59
N ASN A 5 0.84 -94.87 -15.55
CA ASN A 5 1.97 -95.17 -14.65
C ASN A 5 1.78 -94.63 -13.23
N GLN A 6 1.05 -93.53 -13.03
CA GLN A 6 0.80 -92.99 -11.67
C GLN A 6 -0.25 -93.79 -10.88
N ILE A 7 -1.23 -94.42 -11.55
CA ILE A 7 -2.23 -95.27 -10.90
C ILE A 7 -1.62 -96.60 -10.42
N ASN A 8 -0.60 -97.09 -11.14
CA ASN A 8 0.09 -98.34 -10.79
C ASN A 8 1.00 -98.18 -9.56
N ASP A 9 1.63 -97.02 -9.36
CA ASP A 9 2.49 -96.74 -8.19
C ASP A 9 1.68 -96.50 -6.90
N GLU A 10 0.48 -95.93 -7.00
CA GLU A 10 -0.43 -95.77 -5.86
C GLU A 10 -1.09 -97.10 -5.44
N GLN A 11 -1.42 -97.97 -6.40
CA GLN A 11 -1.97 -99.30 -6.11
C GLN A 11 -0.91 -100.25 -5.53
N THR A 12 0.32 -100.23 -6.04
CA THR A 12 1.44 -101.02 -5.50
C THR A 12 1.82 -100.57 -4.10
N SER A 13 1.81 -99.26 -3.83
CA SER A 13 2.00 -98.72 -2.47
C SER A 13 0.87 -99.18 -1.54
N LYS A 14 -0.41 -99.00 -1.91
CA LYS A 14 -1.55 -99.47 -1.07
C LYS A 14 -1.54 -100.98 -0.81
N SER A 15 -1.10 -101.79 -1.78
CA SER A 15 -0.93 -103.24 -1.57
C SER A 15 0.20 -103.55 -0.60
N HIS A 16 1.32 -102.80 -0.65
CA HIS A 16 2.44 -102.96 0.28
C HIS A 16 2.05 -102.61 1.72
N TRP A 17 1.32 -101.51 1.90
CA TRP A 17 0.78 -101.10 3.21
C TRP A 17 -0.25 -102.10 3.76
N SER A 18 -1.12 -102.68 2.92
CA SER A 18 -2.08 -103.71 3.36
C SER A 18 -1.37 -105.01 3.76
N GLN A 19 -0.28 -105.36 3.08
CA GLN A 19 0.51 -106.56 3.36
C GLN A 19 1.29 -106.43 4.68
N GLU A 20 1.90 -105.27 4.94
CA GLU A 20 2.54 -104.96 6.24
C GLU A 20 1.53 -104.92 7.40
N GLN A 21 0.30 -104.48 7.14
CA GLN A 21 -0.78 -104.46 8.14
C GLN A 21 -1.29 -105.88 8.48
N CYS A 22 -1.30 -106.80 7.51
CA CYS A 22 -1.58 -108.21 7.74
C CYS A 22 -0.45 -108.93 8.51
N GLU A 23 0.82 -108.64 8.21
CA GLU A 23 1.96 -109.16 8.96
C GLU A 23 1.97 -108.65 10.41
N SER A 24 1.67 -107.37 10.61
CA SER A 24 1.54 -106.77 11.95
C SER A 24 0.41 -107.41 12.76
N ASN A 25 -0.75 -107.66 12.15
CA ASN A 25 -1.87 -108.35 12.82
C ASN A 25 -1.55 -109.83 13.13
N SER A 26 -0.72 -110.50 12.33
CA SER A 26 -0.29 -111.88 12.59
C SER A 26 0.66 -111.98 13.79
N LEU A 27 1.56 -111.01 13.94
CA LEU A 27 2.47 -110.87 15.08
C LEU A 27 1.72 -110.49 16.35
N ILE A 28 0.71 -109.62 16.25
CA ILE A 28 -0.17 -109.24 17.38
C ILE A 28 -0.93 -110.47 17.91
N ASN A 29 -1.39 -111.37 17.03
CA ASN A 29 -2.04 -112.61 17.47
C ASN A 29 -1.07 -113.63 18.07
N GLN A 30 0.22 -113.59 17.70
CA GLN A 30 1.27 -114.42 18.31
C GLN A 30 1.61 -114.00 19.75
N ILE A 31 1.41 -112.73 20.10
CA ILE A 31 1.72 -112.14 21.42
C ILE A 31 0.72 -112.56 22.52
N ILE A 32 -0.45 -113.13 22.18
CA ILE A 32 -1.51 -113.42 23.16
C ILE A 32 -1.24 -114.71 23.99
N ILE A 33 -0.25 -115.55 23.64
CA ILE A 33 -0.16 -116.94 24.18
C ILE A 33 0.93 -117.21 25.26
N GLU A 34 1.97 -116.40 25.47
CA GLU A 34 2.99 -116.71 26.52
C GLU A 34 3.51 -115.46 27.28
N PRO A 35 3.55 -115.44 28.65
CA PRO A 35 3.74 -114.21 29.42
C PRO A 35 5.18 -113.92 29.93
N ASP A 36 6.22 -114.60 29.44
CA ASP A 36 7.60 -114.41 29.94
C ASP A 36 8.49 -113.50 29.07
N ASN A 37 7.95 -112.88 28.00
CA ASN A 37 8.72 -112.02 27.07
C ASN A 37 8.28 -110.53 27.04
N THR A 38 7.38 -110.15 27.95
CA THR A 38 6.59 -108.90 27.85
C THR A 38 7.41 -107.61 27.98
N GLU A 39 8.53 -107.59 28.72
CA GLU A 39 9.27 -106.34 28.96
C GLU A 39 10.13 -105.93 27.75
N GLN A 40 10.77 -106.89 27.07
CA GLN A 40 11.50 -106.64 25.82
C GLN A 40 10.54 -106.33 24.65
N GLU A 41 9.37 -106.96 24.64
CA GLU A 41 8.31 -106.68 23.68
C GLU A 41 7.69 -105.30 23.90
N ILE A 42 7.45 -104.88 25.14
CA ILE A 42 7.02 -103.50 25.44
C ILE A 42 8.10 -102.48 25.05
N GLN A 43 9.38 -102.76 25.31
CA GLN A 43 10.46 -101.85 24.94
C GLN A 43 10.65 -101.73 23.42
N SER A 44 10.41 -102.80 22.67
CA SER A 44 10.43 -102.79 21.21
C SER A 44 9.18 -102.10 20.63
N VAL A 45 8.00 -102.31 21.22
CA VAL A 45 6.78 -101.57 20.90
C VAL A 45 6.93 -100.08 21.23
N MET A 46 7.55 -99.69 22.35
CA MET A 46 7.82 -98.29 22.68
C MET A 46 8.82 -97.65 21.71
N LYS A 47 9.85 -98.38 21.27
CA LYS A 47 10.78 -97.93 20.21
C LYS A 47 10.05 -97.76 18.88
N LEU A 48 9.11 -98.65 18.55
CA LEU A 48 8.27 -98.57 17.36
C LEU A 48 7.32 -97.37 17.43
N ILE A 49 6.62 -97.17 18.55
CA ILE A 49 5.76 -96.01 18.80
C ILE A 49 6.57 -94.70 18.73
N HIS A 50 7.80 -94.68 19.26
CA HIS A 50 8.67 -93.52 19.14
C HIS A 50 9.09 -93.25 17.70
N ARG A 51 9.40 -94.31 16.92
CA ARG A 51 9.69 -94.21 15.49
C ARG A 51 8.48 -93.70 14.69
N ILE A 52 7.30 -94.26 14.95
CA ILE A 52 6.03 -93.83 14.35
C ILE A 52 5.71 -92.38 14.73
N ASN A 53 5.92 -91.97 15.98
CA ASN A 53 5.73 -90.58 16.39
C ASN A 53 6.73 -89.62 15.72
N LYS A 54 7.98 -90.06 15.51
CA LYS A 54 8.98 -89.30 14.77
C LYS A 54 8.59 -89.14 13.29
N GLU A 55 8.09 -90.19 12.66
CA GLU A 55 7.58 -90.15 11.29
C GLU A 55 6.29 -89.33 11.18
N ASN A 56 5.35 -89.46 12.11
CA ASN A 56 4.15 -88.60 12.15
C ASN A 56 4.49 -87.12 12.33
N LYS A 57 5.52 -86.80 13.13
CA LYS A 57 6.02 -85.42 13.25
C LYS A 57 6.67 -84.95 11.95
N HIS A 58 7.34 -85.83 11.22
CA HIS A 58 7.90 -85.55 9.90
C HIS A 58 6.80 -85.33 8.85
N LEU A 59 5.78 -86.20 8.80
CA LEU A 59 4.62 -86.07 7.92
C LEU A 59 3.83 -84.80 8.20
N ARG A 60 3.63 -84.41 9.46
CA ARG A 60 3.00 -83.12 9.80
C ARG A 60 3.81 -81.93 9.33
N ARG A 61 5.14 -81.98 9.43
CA ARG A 61 6.02 -80.93 8.86
C ARG A 61 5.96 -80.87 7.34
N LEU A 62 5.92 -82.03 6.68
CA LEU A 62 5.74 -82.13 5.23
C LEU A 62 4.39 -81.57 4.79
N THR A 63 3.32 -81.92 5.49
CA THR A 63 1.96 -81.44 5.21
C THR A 63 1.90 -79.92 5.37
N ALA A 64 2.43 -79.38 6.46
CA ALA A 64 2.53 -77.93 6.66
C ALA A 64 3.41 -77.23 5.60
N CYS A 65 4.47 -77.89 5.13
CA CYS A 65 5.31 -77.39 4.02
C CYS A 65 4.54 -77.37 2.69
N ILE A 66 3.76 -78.41 2.41
CA ILE A 66 2.91 -78.50 1.21
C ILE A 66 1.80 -77.43 1.25
N GLU A 67 1.14 -77.24 2.39
CA GLU A 67 0.12 -76.21 2.58
C GLU A 67 0.71 -74.81 2.40
N SER A 68 1.89 -74.56 2.99
CA SER A 68 2.65 -73.32 2.79
C SER A 68 2.98 -73.09 1.32
N ASN A 69 3.54 -74.08 0.63
CA ASN A 69 3.89 -73.96 -0.79
C ASN A 69 2.65 -73.78 -1.69
N SER A 70 1.55 -74.46 -1.38
CA SER A 70 0.27 -74.29 -2.08
C SER A 70 -0.27 -72.86 -1.93
N SER A 71 -0.17 -72.29 -0.72
CA SER A 71 -0.57 -70.90 -0.48
C SER A 71 0.29 -69.89 -1.25
N VAL A 72 1.60 -70.13 -1.36
CA VAL A 72 2.54 -69.30 -2.15
C VAL A 72 2.22 -69.40 -3.64
N ILE A 73 1.98 -70.60 -4.17
CA ILE A 73 1.65 -70.81 -5.58
C ILE A 73 0.31 -70.15 -5.93
N ASN A 74 -0.72 -70.32 -5.11
CA ASN A 74 -2.03 -69.70 -5.36
C ASN A 74 -1.96 -68.16 -5.31
N SER A 75 -1.20 -67.61 -4.37
CA SER A 75 -0.99 -66.15 -4.27
C SER A 75 -0.21 -65.62 -5.49
N THR A 76 0.86 -66.32 -5.88
CA THR A 76 1.65 -65.99 -7.07
C THR A 76 0.80 -66.04 -8.35
N PHE A 77 -0.01 -67.08 -8.53
CA PHE A 77 -0.91 -67.22 -9.68
C PHE A 77 -1.95 -66.09 -9.75
N ARG A 78 -2.52 -65.70 -8.59
CA ARG A 78 -3.44 -64.56 -8.52
C ARG A 78 -2.78 -63.28 -9.04
N TYR A 79 -1.56 -62.98 -8.61
CA TYR A 79 -0.85 -61.77 -8.99
C TYR A 79 -0.46 -61.73 -10.48
N TYR A 80 0.00 -62.84 -11.05
CA TYR A 80 0.25 -62.91 -12.50
C TYR A 80 -1.02 -62.75 -13.34
N LYS A 81 -2.17 -63.24 -12.86
CA LYS A 81 -3.45 -63.05 -13.56
C LYS A 81 -3.92 -61.60 -13.52
N MET A 82 -3.72 -60.90 -12.39
CA MET A 82 -4.13 -59.50 -12.24
C MET A 82 -3.18 -58.53 -12.96
N ARG A 83 -1.95 -58.95 -13.31
CA ARG A 83 -0.92 -58.10 -13.94
C ARG A 83 -1.43 -57.26 -15.12
N ASN A 84 -2.10 -57.88 -16.09
CA ASN A 84 -2.56 -57.18 -17.30
C ASN A 84 -3.74 -56.24 -17.02
N ILE A 85 -4.58 -56.60 -16.04
CA ILE A 85 -5.75 -55.80 -15.64
C ILE A 85 -5.26 -54.55 -14.90
N LEU A 86 -4.38 -54.74 -13.91
CA LEU A 86 -3.74 -53.67 -13.15
C LEU A 86 -2.95 -52.73 -14.06
N PHE A 87 -2.17 -53.27 -15.01
CA PHE A 87 -1.45 -52.43 -15.96
C PHE A 87 -2.39 -51.50 -16.75
N SER A 88 -3.52 -52.02 -17.23
CA SER A 88 -4.50 -51.22 -17.97
C SER A 88 -5.15 -50.14 -17.10
N ILE A 89 -5.50 -50.45 -15.86
CA ILE A 89 -6.16 -49.50 -14.94
C ILE A 89 -5.17 -48.41 -14.53
N ILE A 90 -3.99 -48.79 -14.07
CA ILE A 90 -2.97 -47.86 -13.56
C ILE A 90 -2.50 -46.89 -14.63
N THR A 91 -2.29 -47.36 -15.85
CA THR A 91 -1.86 -46.50 -16.97
C THR A 91 -2.95 -45.55 -17.46
N ALA A 92 -4.23 -45.92 -17.31
CA ALA A 92 -5.36 -45.05 -17.65
C ALA A 92 -5.52 -43.87 -16.67
N GLY A 93 -5.17 -44.08 -15.39
CA GLY A 93 -5.29 -43.07 -14.34
C GLY A 93 -6.65 -43.05 -13.63
N PRO A 94 -6.76 -42.29 -12.53
CA PRO A 94 -7.93 -42.32 -11.63
C PRO A 94 -9.21 -41.72 -12.24
N SER A 95 -9.14 -40.56 -12.93
CA SER A 95 -10.32 -39.88 -13.51
C SER A 95 -11.52 -39.84 -12.54
N ASP A 96 -12.74 -40.16 -13.00
CA ASP A 96 -13.95 -40.21 -12.17
C ASP A 96 -14.01 -41.41 -11.19
N HIS A 97 -13.09 -42.38 -11.32
CA HIS A 97 -13.06 -43.62 -10.55
C HIS A 97 -11.94 -43.62 -9.48
N LEU A 98 -11.76 -42.49 -8.81
CA LEU A 98 -10.67 -42.27 -7.86
C LEU A 98 -10.59 -43.35 -6.77
N ILE A 99 -11.72 -43.71 -6.14
CA ILE A 99 -11.73 -44.68 -5.04
C ILE A 99 -11.30 -46.07 -5.53
N ASP A 100 -11.85 -46.51 -6.67
CA ASP A 100 -11.49 -47.80 -7.26
C ASP A 100 -10.01 -47.84 -7.63
N TYR A 101 -9.47 -46.73 -8.15
CA TYR A 101 -8.05 -46.60 -8.48
C TYR A 101 -7.13 -46.71 -7.25
N LEU A 102 -7.53 -46.13 -6.11
CA LEU A 102 -6.78 -46.23 -4.85
C LEU A 102 -6.74 -47.67 -4.33
N ILE A 103 -7.86 -48.39 -4.42
CA ILE A 103 -7.94 -49.81 -4.03
C ILE A 103 -6.96 -50.66 -4.86
N GLU A 104 -6.93 -50.45 -6.17
CA GLU A 104 -6.01 -51.17 -7.07
C GLU A 104 -4.53 -50.81 -6.80
N LEU A 105 -4.25 -49.59 -6.34
CA LEU A 105 -2.91 -49.17 -5.91
C LEU A 105 -2.48 -49.82 -4.58
N ASP A 106 -3.39 -49.97 -3.64
CA ASP A 106 -3.13 -50.69 -2.38
C ASP A 106 -2.86 -52.17 -2.65
N ASP A 107 -3.64 -52.79 -3.53
CA ASP A 107 -3.41 -54.16 -4.00
C ASP A 107 -2.01 -54.29 -4.65
N LEU A 108 -1.57 -53.30 -5.44
CA LEU A 108 -0.21 -53.25 -6.01
C LEU A 108 0.89 -53.09 -4.94
N ASN A 109 0.64 -52.29 -3.91
CA ASN A 109 1.56 -52.13 -2.78
C ASN A 109 1.71 -53.44 -2.00
N ASP A 110 0.62 -54.18 -1.81
CA ASP A 110 0.65 -55.49 -1.16
C ASP A 110 1.35 -56.55 -2.04
N MET A 111 1.17 -56.51 -3.36
CA MET A 111 1.97 -57.31 -4.30
C MET A 111 3.46 -57.01 -4.16
N LEU A 112 3.82 -55.74 -4.06
CA LEU A 112 5.20 -55.30 -3.92
C LEU A 112 5.83 -55.82 -2.60
N LYS A 113 5.11 -55.74 -1.48
CA LYS A 113 5.55 -56.33 -0.20
C LYS A 113 5.73 -57.84 -0.31
N TYR A 114 4.82 -58.52 -1.02
CA TYR A 114 4.89 -59.96 -1.24
C TYR A 114 6.11 -60.37 -2.06
N PHE A 115 6.35 -59.76 -3.23
CA PHE A 115 7.51 -60.11 -4.07
C PHE A 115 8.85 -59.75 -3.41
N LYS A 116 8.89 -58.69 -2.61
CA LYS A 116 10.04 -58.39 -1.73
C LYS A 116 10.32 -59.50 -0.73
N SER A 117 9.28 -60.06 -0.10
CA SER A 117 9.43 -61.16 0.86
C SER A 117 9.92 -62.46 0.21
N LEU A 118 9.65 -62.65 -1.08
CA LEU A 118 10.08 -63.80 -1.88
C LEU A 118 11.46 -63.62 -2.53
N ALA A 119 12.06 -62.43 -2.46
CA ALA A 119 13.32 -62.07 -3.11
C ALA A 119 13.34 -62.32 -4.64
N VAL A 120 12.21 -62.08 -5.32
CA VAL A 120 12.09 -62.20 -6.78
C VAL A 120 12.33 -60.85 -7.43
N HIS A 121 13.55 -60.63 -7.92
CA HIS A 121 14.02 -59.30 -8.35
C HIS A 121 13.35 -58.73 -9.60
N ASP A 122 13.07 -59.55 -10.63
CA ASP A 122 12.50 -59.05 -11.88
C ASP A 122 11.06 -58.55 -11.71
N GLU A 123 10.26 -59.29 -10.95
CA GLU A 123 8.85 -58.91 -10.71
C GLU A 123 8.71 -57.83 -9.66
N GLU A 124 9.60 -57.81 -8.65
CA GLU A 124 9.72 -56.66 -7.76
C GLU A 124 9.96 -55.38 -8.55
N LYS A 125 10.89 -55.40 -9.52
CA LYS A 125 11.22 -54.23 -10.33
C LYS A 125 10.05 -53.78 -11.19
N TYR A 126 9.37 -54.70 -11.87
CA TYR A 126 8.19 -54.39 -12.69
C TYR A 126 7.05 -53.79 -11.87
N VAL A 127 6.70 -54.42 -10.74
CA VAL A 127 5.63 -53.93 -9.86
C VAL A 127 5.99 -52.58 -9.24
N THR A 128 7.27 -52.36 -8.90
CA THR A 128 7.76 -51.07 -8.41
C THR A 128 7.60 -49.97 -9.46
N GLU A 129 7.95 -50.25 -10.71
CA GLU A 129 7.80 -49.29 -11.81
C GLU A 129 6.32 -48.95 -12.06
N LEU A 130 5.45 -49.97 -12.08
CA LEU A 130 4.01 -49.77 -12.26
C LEU A 130 3.39 -48.97 -11.10
N TYR A 131 3.78 -49.28 -9.86
CA TYR A 131 3.34 -48.55 -8.68
C TYR A 131 3.78 -47.07 -8.71
N ASN A 132 5.01 -46.81 -9.16
CA ASN A 132 5.51 -45.44 -9.33
C ASN A 132 4.75 -44.69 -10.43
N ILE A 133 4.42 -45.34 -11.56
CA ILE A 133 3.57 -44.76 -12.61
C ILE A 133 2.19 -44.39 -12.04
N GLY A 134 1.58 -45.27 -11.25
CA GLY A 134 0.28 -45.00 -10.66
C GLY A 134 0.29 -43.86 -9.64
N ARG A 135 1.33 -43.77 -8.81
CA ARG A 135 1.55 -42.63 -7.92
C ARG A 135 1.72 -41.32 -8.69
N GLN A 136 2.47 -41.34 -9.80
CA GLN A 136 2.62 -40.17 -10.65
C GLN A 136 1.28 -39.73 -11.25
N LYS A 137 0.44 -40.67 -11.68
CA LYS A 137 -0.93 -40.40 -12.16
C LYS A 137 -1.83 -39.80 -11.09
N LEU A 138 -1.72 -40.24 -9.84
CA LEU A 138 -2.43 -39.59 -8.72
C LEU A 138 -1.95 -38.16 -8.47
N ILE A 139 -0.65 -37.90 -8.58
CA ILE A 139 -0.12 -36.54 -8.43
C ILE A 139 -0.68 -35.65 -9.55
N GLU A 140 -0.68 -36.12 -10.81
CA GLU A 140 -1.29 -35.42 -11.94
C GLU A 140 -2.79 -35.13 -11.72
N GLU A 141 -3.56 -36.11 -11.24
CA GLU A 141 -4.99 -35.89 -10.92
C GLU A 141 -5.18 -34.89 -9.76
N SER A 142 -4.39 -35.02 -8.70
CA SER A 142 -4.42 -34.09 -7.56
C SER A 142 -4.17 -32.66 -8.02
N ASP A 143 -3.26 -32.51 -8.97
CA ASP A 143 -2.86 -31.27 -9.58
C ASP A 143 -4.00 -30.63 -10.39
N ASP A 144 -4.72 -31.43 -11.17
CA ASP A 144 -5.89 -31.00 -11.94
C ASP A 144 -7.08 -30.64 -11.04
N LEU A 145 -7.31 -31.40 -9.96
CA LEU A 145 -8.35 -31.12 -8.97
C LEU A 145 -8.11 -29.80 -8.24
N ILE A 146 -6.86 -29.51 -7.85
CA ILE A 146 -6.51 -28.20 -7.28
C ILE A 146 -6.81 -27.11 -8.32
N MET A 147 -6.39 -27.27 -9.57
CA MET A 147 -6.55 -26.24 -10.59
C MET A 147 -8.02 -25.93 -10.92
N LYS A 148 -8.92 -26.93 -10.89
CA LYS A 148 -10.37 -26.73 -11.04
C LYS A 148 -10.95 -25.80 -9.96
N SER A 149 -10.44 -25.86 -8.73
CA SER A 149 -10.84 -24.98 -7.62
C SER A 149 -10.14 -23.61 -7.60
N THR A 150 -9.17 -23.38 -8.50
CA THR A 150 -8.17 -22.29 -8.40
C THR A 150 -8.37 -21.22 -9.48
N ASN A 151 -9.63 -20.81 -9.69
CA ASN A 151 -9.95 -19.73 -10.62
C ASN A 151 -9.69 -18.36 -9.99
N SER A 152 -8.93 -17.51 -10.68
CA SER A 152 -8.68 -16.13 -10.23
C SER A 152 -9.97 -15.32 -10.18
N ILE A 153 -10.16 -14.53 -9.12
CA ILE A 153 -11.35 -13.69 -8.97
C ILE A 153 -11.25 -12.48 -9.93
N PRO A 154 -12.29 -12.18 -10.72
CA PRO A 154 -12.32 -11.00 -11.57
C PRO A 154 -12.11 -9.70 -10.77
N PRO A 155 -11.36 -8.71 -11.30
CA PRO A 155 -11.04 -7.48 -10.57
C PRO A 155 -12.25 -6.70 -10.05
N GLN A 156 -13.34 -6.65 -10.80
CA GLN A 156 -14.52 -5.88 -10.41
C GLN A 156 -15.27 -6.55 -9.26
N GLU A 157 -15.40 -7.88 -9.30
CA GLU A 157 -15.98 -8.66 -8.22
C GLU A 157 -15.14 -8.54 -6.93
N LEU A 158 -13.82 -8.62 -7.06
CA LEU A 158 -12.90 -8.46 -5.93
C LEU A 158 -13.00 -7.06 -5.31
N LEU A 159 -13.14 -6.00 -6.11
CA LEU A 159 -13.39 -4.64 -5.58
C LEU A 159 -14.71 -4.52 -4.84
N ASP A 160 -15.75 -5.21 -5.31
CA ASP A 160 -17.06 -5.15 -4.69
C ASP A 160 -17.04 -5.93 -3.35
N LEU A 161 -16.27 -7.02 -3.26
CA LEU A 161 -15.94 -7.72 -2.00
C LEU A 161 -15.14 -6.83 -1.02
N CYS A 162 -14.15 -6.07 -1.50
CA CYS A 162 -13.42 -5.13 -0.65
C CYS A 162 -14.33 -4.04 -0.05
N ARG A 163 -15.40 -3.66 -0.75
CA ARG A 163 -16.34 -2.62 -0.30
C ARG A 163 -17.40 -3.12 0.67
N SER A 164 -17.73 -4.41 0.66
CA SER A 164 -18.83 -4.92 1.47
C SER A 164 -18.50 -5.00 2.97
N ILE A 165 -17.22 -4.90 3.39
CA ILE A 165 -16.71 -4.91 4.78
C ILE A 165 -17.05 -6.20 5.57
N SER A 166 -18.09 -6.94 5.22
CA SER A 166 -18.45 -8.25 5.76
C SER A 166 -17.78 -9.35 4.93
N PHE A 167 -16.79 -10.02 5.53
CA PHE A 167 -16.33 -11.32 5.04
C PHE A 167 -17.47 -12.34 5.21
N THR A 168 -17.95 -12.89 4.10
CA THR A 168 -18.85 -14.05 4.11
C THR A 168 -18.00 -15.30 3.90
N PRO A 169 -17.99 -16.24 4.86
CA PRO A 169 -17.32 -17.53 4.67
C PRO A 169 -17.84 -18.23 3.42
N ILE A 170 -16.99 -19.04 2.80
CA ILE A 170 -17.39 -19.82 1.62
C ILE A 170 -18.43 -20.87 2.04
N ASP A 171 -19.56 -20.96 1.33
CA ASP A 171 -20.57 -21.99 1.58
C ASP A 171 -19.99 -23.40 1.40
N THR A 172 -20.27 -24.30 2.35
CA THR A 172 -19.71 -25.66 2.37
C THR A 172 -20.11 -26.49 1.14
N ASP A 173 -21.27 -26.19 0.55
CA ASP A 173 -21.78 -26.90 -0.63
C ASP A 173 -20.98 -26.56 -1.89
N ASP A 174 -20.52 -25.30 -2.02
CA ASP A 174 -19.65 -24.86 -3.10
C ASP A 174 -18.25 -25.50 -3.00
N ILE A 175 -17.77 -25.75 -1.78
CA ILE A 175 -16.49 -26.42 -1.53
C ILE A 175 -16.55 -27.89 -1.96
N GLN A 176 -17.65 -28.58 -1.70
CA GLN A 176 -17.83 -30.00 -2.08
C GLN A 176 -17.89 -30.19 -3.60
N LEU A 177 -18.40 -29.20 -4.34
CA LEU A 177 -18.49 -29.18 -5.81
C LEU A 177 -17.18 -28.79 -6.50
N SER A 178 -16.17 -28.29 -5.76
CA SER A 178 -14.97 -27.64 -6.33
C SER A 178 -13.82 -28.58 -6.70
N GLY A 179 -13.97 -29.90 -6.51
CA GLY A 179 -12.90 -30.89 -6.72
C GLY A 179 -11.95 -31.08 -5.54
N LEU A 180 -12.03 -30.21 -4.52
CA LEU A 180 -11.22 -30.30 -3.29
C LEU A 180 -11.55 -31.52 -2.43
N SER A 181 -12.77 -32.06 -2.55
CA SER A 181 -13.16 -33.33 -1.94
C SER A 181 -12.32 -34.50 -2.46
N GLY A 182 -12.14 -34.59 -3.78
CA GLY A 182 -11.26 -35.58 -4.41
C GLY A 182 -9.79 -35.38 -4.02
N PHE A 183 -9.32 -34.13 -3.97
CA PHE A 183 -7.95 -33.84 -3.53
C PHE A 183 -7.72 -34.29 -2.08
N ARG A 184 -8.67 -34.07 -1.17
CA ARG A 184 -8.58 -34.51 0.22
C ARG A 184 -8.45 -36.03 0.33
N ILE A 185 -9.21 -36.79 -0.46
CA ILE A 185 -9.09 -38.26 -0.50
C ILE A 185 -7.69 -38.69 -0.94
N ILE A 186 -7.13 -38.06 -1.99
CA ILE A 186 -5.75 -38.33 -2.43
C ILE A 186 -4.74 -37.97 -1.33
N PHE A 187 -4.93 -36.82 -0.68
CA PHE A 187 -4.06 -36.37 0.41
C PHE A 187 -4.04 -37.37 1.58
N ASP A 188 -5.21 -37.82 2.03
CA ASP A 188 -5.34 -38.79 3.12
C ASP A 188 -4.64 -40.11 2.77
N TRP A 189 -4.78 -40.59 1.53
CA TRP A 189 -4.06 -41.78 1.06
C TRP A 189 -2.53 -41.59 1.06
N PHE A 190 -2.02 -40.46 0.55
CA PHE A 190 -0.58 -40.17 0.57
C PHE A 190 -0.04 -39.97 2.00
N LYS A 191 -0.86 -39.47 2.93
CA LYS A 191 -0.53 -39.34 4.34
C LYS A 191 -0.32 -40.70 5.00
N GLU A 192 -1.18 -41.68 4.72
CA GLU A 192 -1.02 -43.05 5.22
C GLU A 192 0.30 -43.69 4.74
N GLN A 193 0.73 -43.37 3.52
CA GLN A 193 1.99 -43.84 2.93
C GLN A 193 3.22 -43.00 3.36
N GLY A 194 3.04 -41.89 4.08
CA GLY A 194 4.13 -41.01 4.54
C GLY A 194 4.72 -40.07 3.49
N PHE A 195 3.99 -39.78 2.41
CA PHE A 195 4.44 -38.95 1.28
C PHE A 195 3.64 -37.64 1.11
N GLN A 196 3.01 -37.13 2.18
CA GLN A 196 2.10 -35.99 2.16
C GLN A 196 2.76 -34.62 1.87
N LEU A 197 4.05 -34.46 2.16
CA LEU A 197 4.74 -33.15 2.08
C LEU A 197 4.76 -32.57 0.66
N GLY A 198 4.93 -33.41 -0.37
CA GLY A 198 4.93 -32.96 -1.76
C GLY A 198 3.57 -32.43 -2.23
N LEU A 199 2.48 -33.03 -1.75
CA LEU A 199 1.12 -32.57 -2.05
C LEU A 199 0.77 -31.27 -1.33
N ILE A 200 1.25 -31.11 -0.08
CA ILE A 200 1.14 -29.85 0.67
C ILE A 200 1.81 -28.71 -0.10
N ASP A 201 3.02 -28.94 -0.59
CA ASP A 201 3.78 -27.94 -1.35
C ASP A 201 3.12 -27.60 -2.69
N SER A 202 2.62 -28.60 -3.44
CA SER A 202 1.87 -28.39 -4.68
C SER A 202 0.60 -27.57 -4.44
N TYR A 203 -0.19 -27.93 -3.43
CA TYR A 203 -1.40 -27.22 -3.05
C TYR A 203 -1.10 -25.76 -2.68
N ALA A 204 -0.17 -25.54 -1.74
CA ALA A 204 0.18 -24.20 -1.27
C ALA A 204 0.68 -23.32 -2.43
N THR A 205 1.54 -23.86 -3.29
CA THR A 205 2.11 -23.15 -4.44
C THR A 205 1.01 -22.71 -5.41
N LYS A 206 0.11 -23.62 -5.79
CA LYS A 206 -0.96 -23.31 -6.76
C LYS A 206 -1.98 -22.31 -6.25
N ARG A 207 -2.40 -22.45 -4.99
CA ARG A 207 -3.30 -21.48 -4.34
C ARG A 207 -2.62 -20.11 -4.21
N GLY A 208 -1.36 -20.08 -3.79
CA GLY A 208 -0.55 -18.86 -3.73
C GLY A 208 -0.42 -18.17 -5.10
N MET A 209 -0.22 -18.94 -6.18
CA MET A 209 -0.21 -18.43 -7.55
C MET A 209 -1.54 -17.80 -7.96
N MET A 210 -2.68 -18.34 -7.52
CA MET A 210 -4.00 -17.77 -7.81
C MET A 210 -4.28 -16.48 -7.05
N VAL A 211 -3.92 -16.42 -5.77
CA VAL A 211 -4.00 -15.17 -4.98
C VAL A 211 -3.15 -14.10 -5.65
N HIS A 212 -1.90 -14.42 -5.97
CA HIS A 212 -0.99 -13.52 -6.68
C HIS A 212 -1.57 -13.05 -8.03
N LYS A 213 -2.09 -13.97 -8.84
CA LYS A 213 -2.70 -13.63 -10.14
C LYS A 213 -3.91 -12.71 -9.99
N SER A 214 -4.77 -12.95 -8.99
CA SER A 214 -5.95 -12.12 -8.71
C SER A 214 -5.54 -10.70 -8.29
N LEU A 215 -4.53 -10.58 -7.43
CA LEU A 215 -3.96 -9.29 -7.02
C LEU A 215 -3.34 -8.53 -8.19
N LYS A 216 -2.58 -9.21 -9.05
CA LYS A 216 -1.97 -8.61 -10.23
C LYS A 216 -3.02 -8.08 -11.21
N LEU A 217 -4.06 -8.88 -11.50
CA LEU A 217 -5.18 -8.45 -12.34
C LEU A 217 -5.91 -7.24 -11.76
N LEU A 218 -6.07 -7.19 -10.43
CA LEU A 218 -6.64 -6.05 -9.73
C LEU A 218 -5.77 -4.79 -9.88
N ALA A 219 -4.47 -4.91 -9.64
CA ALA A 219 -3.52 -3.81 -9.79
C ALA A 219 -3.55 -3.22 -11.21
N GLU A 220 -3.51 -4.08 -12.23
CA GLU A 220 -3.61 -3.68 -13.63
C GLU A 220 -4.94 -2.97 -13.92
N HIS A 221 -6.06 -3.48 -13.39
CA HIS A 221 -7.37 -2.87 -13.55
C HIS A 221 -7.46 -1.46 -12.92
N LEU A 222 -6.89 -1.28 -11.72
CA LEU A 222 -6.82 0.00 -11.02
C LEU A 222 -5.96 1.02 -11.79
N ARG A 223 -4.85 0.58 -12.39
CA ARG A 223 -3.98 1.38 -13.28
C ARG A 223 -4.66 1.73 -14.60
N GLN A 224 -5.40 0.81 -15.23
CA GLN A 224 -6.12 1.12 -16.49
C GLN A 224 -7.26 2.14 -16.27
N LYS A 225 -8.00 2.01 -15.17
CA LYS A 225 -8.97 3.05 -14.76
C LYS A 225 -8.26 4.38 -14.50
N SER A 226 -6.97 4.40 -14.15
CA SER A 226 -6.20 5.63 -13.97
C SER A 226 -5.87 6.36 -15.26
N VAL A 227 -5.33 5.63 -16.23
CA VAL A 227 -5.02 6.18 -17.55
C VAL A 227 -6.28 6.68 -18.27
N ARG A 228 -7.40 5.95 -18.19
CA ARG A 228 -8.67 6.37 -18.84
C ARG A 228 -9.27 7.66 -18.26
N ARG A 229 -9.15 7.88 -16.95
CA ARG A 229 -9.64 9.14 -16.34
C ARG A 229 -8.70 10.32 -16.61
N ALA A 230 -7.38 10.09 -16.62
CA ALA A 230 -6.41 11.13 -16.98
C ALA A 230 -6.61 11.62 -18.42
N SER A 231 -6.86 10.69 -19.36
CA SER A 231 -7.16 11.02 -20.76
C SER A 231 -8.52 11.73 -20.94
N ILE A 232 -9.53 11.42 -20.13
CA ILE A 232 -10.81 12.16 -20.14
C ILE A 232 -10.63 13.58 -19.56
N ASN A 233 -9.84 13.75 -18.51
CA ASN A 233 -9.58 15.07 -17.92
C ASN A 233 -8.77 15.98 -18.86
N LEU A 234 -7.82 15.42 -19.63
CA LEU A 234 -7.06 16.17 -20.65
C LEU A 234 -7.94 16.67 -21.81
N LEU A 235 -9.06 16.00 -22.09
CA LEU A 235 -10.03 16.42 -23.11
C LEU A 235 -11.02 17.50 -22.61
N ASN A 236 -11.01 17.81 -21.31
CA ASN A 236 -11.92 18.78 -20.69
C ASN A 236 -11.22 20.07 -20.20
N VAL A 237 -9.94 20.27 -20.52
CA VAL A 237 -9.25 21.53 -20.23
C VAL A 237 -9.38 22.46 -21.43
N ASN A 238 -10.40 23.33 -21.40
CA ASN A 238 -10.42 24.53 -22.24
C ASN A 238 -9.32 25.50 -21.77
N PRO A 239 -8.49 26.05 -22.66
CA PRO A 239 -7.57 27.12 -22.30
C PRO A 239 -8.26 28.49 -22.40
N CYS A 240 -7.86 29.40 -21.50
CA CYS A 240 -7.96 30.87 -21.54
C CYS A 240 -8.97 31.64 -20.64
N SER A 241 -8.36 32.65 -20.02
CA SER A 241 -8.82 33.98 -19.55
C SER A 241 -9.45 34.18 -18.16
N SER A 242 -8.60 34.83 -17.36
CA SER A 242 -8.77 35.77 -16.25
C SER A 242 -10.03 36.67 -16.14
N SER A 243 -10.34 36.95 -14.86
CA SER A 243 -10.77 38.23 -14.26
C SER A 243 -12.26 38.62 -14.16
N ARG A 244 -12.78 38.65 -12.91
CA ARG A 244 -13.42 39.79 -12.16
C ARG A 244 -14.69 39.44 -11.35
N ARG A 245 -14.53 39.60 -10.02
CA ARG A 245 -15.40 40.14 -8.94
C ARG A 245 -16.95 39.94 -8.93
N SER A 246 -17.39 39.43 -7.78
CA SER A 246 -18.38 39.96 -6.81
C SER A 246 -19.92 39.86 -7.02
N SER A 247 -20.56 39.49 -5.90
CA SER A 247 -21.75 40.08 -5.27
C SER A 247 -23.10 39.33 -5.32
N LEU A 248 -23.84 39.55 -4.23
CA LEU A 248 -25.02 38.89 -3.69
C LEU A 248 -26.29 39.70 -4.01
N SER A 249 -27.44 39.07 -4.30
CA SER A 249 -28.85 39.54 -4.08
C SER A 249 -29.83 38.59 -4.82
N THR A 250 -30.66 37.78 -4.13
CA THR A 250 -32.05 38.00 -3.63
C THR A 250 -33.16 38.13 -4.69
N ASP A 251 -34.19 37.28 -4.50
CA ASP A 251 -35.62 37.42 -4.87
C ASP A 251 -36.04 37.17 -6.34
N THR A 252 -37.17 36.55 -6.71
CA THR A 252 -38.33 35.92 -6.04
C THR A 252 -39.25 35.26 -7.11
N ILE A 253 -40.08 34.28 -6.67
CA ILE A 253 -41.52 34.05 -7.04
C ILE A 253 -41.92 33.23 -8.31
N LYS A 254 -42.49 32.03 -8.02
CA LYS A 254 -43.80 31.40 -8.39
C LYS A 254 -44.12 31.15 -9.90
N GLU A 255 -44.90 30.16 -10.37
CA GLU A 255 -45.96 29.31 -9.80
C GLU A 255 -46.36 28.16 -10.79
N HIS A 256 -46.78 27.00 -10.26
CA HIS A 256 -47.91 26.07 -10.60
C HIS A 256 -48.47 25.91 -12.06
N VAL A 257 -49.06 24.79 -12.55
CA VAL A 257 -49.60 23.50 -12.02
C VAL A 257 -49.99 22.51 -13.16
N LYS A 258 -50.06 21.23 -12.77
CA LYS A 258 -50.56 19.95 -13.36
C LYS A 258 -51.76 19.92 -14.34
N ILE A 259 -51.87 18.80 -15.10
CA ILE A 259 -53.01 17.84 -15.26
C ILE A 259 -52.50 16.62 -16.11
N LYS A 260 -52.37 15.38 -15.58
CA LYS A 260 -53.26 14.16 -15.68
C LYS A 260 -53.63 13.77 -17.15
N ILE A 261 -53.65 12.53 -17.68
CA ILE A 261 -53.90 11.14 -17.18
C ILE A 261 -53.74 10.13 -18.37
N ASN A 262 -53.36 8.86 -18.07
CA ASN A 262 -53.68 7.53 -18.70
C ASN A 262 -53.51 7.28 -20.23
N GLU A 263 -53.28 6.09 -20.82
CA GLU A 263 -53.21 4.66 -20.42
C GLU A 263 -52.71 3.78 -21.61
N LEU A 264 -52.18 2.58 -21.29
CA LEU A 264 -52.29 1.26 -21.98
C LEU A 264 -51.71 0.98 -23.40
N GLY A 265 -50.96 -0.13 -23.53
CA GLY A 265 -51.12 -1.07 -24.67
C GLY A 265 -49.90 -1.74 -25.34
N ARG A 266 -49.34 -2.80 -24.73
CA ARG A 266 -48.88 -4.11 -25.29
C ARG A 266 -48.29 -4.25 -26.74
N ARG A 267 -47.08 -4.86 -26.76
CA ARG A 267 -46.67 -6.16 -27.41
C ARG A 267 -46.12 -6.24 -28.88
N PHE A 268 -44.88 -6.81 -28.95
CA PHE A 268 -44.29 -7.83 -29.86
C PHE A 268 -43.74 -7.52 -31.30
N VAL A 269 -42.39 -7.68 -31.41
CA VAL A 269 -41.52 -8.48 -32.34
C VAL A 269 -41.49 -8.26 -33.89
N HIS A 270 -40.22 -8.27 -34.37
CA HIS A 270 -39.64 -8.62 -35.70
C HIS A 270 -39.13 -7.50 -36.63
N SER A 271 -37.82 -7.57 -36.88
CA SER A 271 -37.02 -7.04 -38.02
C SER A 271 -36.99 -8.11 -39.14
N PRO A 272 -36.54 -7.90 -40.41
CA PRO A 272 -35.72 -6.82 -40.98
C PRO A 272 -36.12 -6.32 -42.40
N VAL A 273 -35.25 -5.45 -42.98
CA VAL A 273 -34.88 -5.29 -44.42
C VAL A 273 -35.22 -3.92 -45.09
N PHE A 274 -34.13 -3.17 -45.33
CA PHE A 274 -33.82 -2.12 -46.32
C PHE A 274 -34.53 -0.76 -46.32
N GLY A 275 -33.68 0.29 -46.30
CA GLY A 275 -33.89 1.45 -47.18
C GLY A 275 -33.64 2.83 -46.58
N ARG A 276 -32.37 3.24 -46.54
CA ARG A 276 -31.85 4.61 -46.76
C ARG A 276 -32.40 5.81 -45.97
N ARG A 277 -31.39 6.52 -45.43
CA ARG A 277 -31.18 7.98 -45.31
C ARG A 277 -31.65 8.69 -44.03
N GLU A 278 -30.61 9.13 -43.33
CA GLU A 278 -30.45 10.43 -42.64
C GLU A 278 -31.15 10.60 -41.28
N SER A 279 -30.37 10.28 -40.26
CA SER A 279 -30.64 10.39 -38.83
C SER A 279 -30.68 11.84 -38.34
N LEU A 280 -31.75 12.15 -37.61
CA LEU A 280 -31.94 13.32 -36.77
C LEU A 280 -30.85 13.47 -35.70
N SER A 281 -30.48 14.73 -35.47
CA SER A 281 -29.82 15.21 -34.27
C SER A 281 -30.84 15.41 -33.13
N LYS A 282 -30.60 14.72 -32.01
CA LYS A 282 -30.77 15.14 -30.60
C LYS A 282 -30.64 13.91 -29.70
N PRO A 283 -30.08 14.07 -28.49
CA PRO A 283 -30.90 13.73 -27.35
C PRO A 283 -30.91 14.81 -26.28
N THR A 284 -32.01 14.74 -25.55
CA THR A 284 -32.51 15.67 -24.56
C THR A 284 -31.79 15.51 -23.23
N LEU A 285 -31.62 16.67 -22.59
CA LEU A 285 -31.42 16.96 -21.17
C LEU A 285 -31.87 15.87 -20.18
N LEU A 286 -30.99 15.61 -19.20
CA LEU A 286 -31.38 15.22 -17.85
C LEU A 286 -30.67 16.16 -16.86
N HIS A 287 -31.47 16.95 -16.16
CA HIS A 287 -31.09 17.47 -14.85
C HIS A 287 -31.99 16.79 -13.81
N LEU A 288 -31.33 16.37 -12.71
CA LEU A 288 -31.74 16.51 -11.31
C LEU A 288 -32.93 17.50 -11.08
N PRO A 289 -33.69 17.45 -9.95
CA PRO A 289 -33.08 17.43 -8.61
C PRO A 289 -33.88 16.87 -7.40
N LYS A 290 -33.10 16.60 -6.34
CA LYS A 290 -33.30 16.90 -4.90
C LYS A 290 -34.22 16.05 -3.99
N MET A 291 -33.52 15.39 -3.05
CA MET A 291 -33.52 15.55 -1.57
C MET A 291 -34.54 14.87 -0.65
N ASN A 292 -33.90 14.28 0.39
CA ASN A 292 -34.28 13.94 1.77
C ASN A 292 -35.13 12.69 2.00
N VAL A 293 -34.65 11.78 2.86
CA VAL A 293 -35.05 11.67 4.30
C VAL A 293 -34.06 10.74 5.05
N HIS A 294 -33.79 11.13 6.31
CA HIS A 294 -33.24 10.42 7.49
C HIS A 294 -33.25 8.88 7.54
N PHE A 295 -32.30 8.31 8.33
CA PHE A 295 -32.60 7.38 9.44
C PHE A 295 -31.49 7.39 10.53
N ASP A 296 -31.94 7.40 11.79
CA ASP A 296 -31.21 7.38 13.07
C ASP A 296 -30.76 5.96 13.51
N PHE A 297 -30.05 5.92 14.66
CA PHE A 297 -29.66 4.81 15.59
C PHE A 297 -28.23 4.25 15.38
N LEU A 298 -27.31 4.11 16.35
CA LEU A 298 -27.27 4.20 17.83
C LEU A 298 -25.82 4.45 18.32
N ASP A 299 -25.69 5.04 19.50
CA ASP A 299 -24.46 5.33 20.26
C ASP A 299 -23.52 4.13 20.51
N VAL A 300 -22.20 4.30 20.26
CA VAL A 300 -21.09 3.79 21.09
C VAL A 300 -19.85 4.70 20.93
N GLU A 301 -19.44 5.32 22.04
CA GLU A 301 -18.14 5.93 22.41
C GLU A 301 -17.39 6.88 21.44
N HIS A 302 -17.01 8.04 22.01
CA HIS A 302 -16.27 9.14 21.38
C HIS A 302 -15.03 8.70 20.58
N VAL A 303 -15.11 8.78 19.25
CA VAL A 303 -13.96 8.94 18.36
C VAL A 303 -14.08 10.33 17.72
N PRO A 304 -13.05 11.19 17.77
CA PRO A 304 -13.09 12.50 17.13
C PRO A 304 -13.28 12.35 15.61
N PRO A 305 -13.84 13.37 14.92
CA PRO A 305 -14.32 13.22 13.55
C PRO A 305 -13.17 12.87 12.59
N PRO A 306 -13.42 12.07 11.53
CA PRO A 306 -12.39 11.73 10.58
C PRO A 306 -12.06 12.97 9.75
N VAL A 307 -10.83 13.48 9.93
CA VAL A 307 -10.20 14.43 9.02
C VAL A 307 -10.32 13.87 7.60
N SER A 308 -10.80 14.68 6.66
CA SER A 308 -11.05 14.25 5.29
C SER A 308 -9.73 13.81 4.63
N PHE A 309 -9.59 12.49 4.44
CA PHE A 309 -8.43 11.89 3.79
C PHE A 309 -8.29 12.43 2.37
N THR A 310 -7.27 13.24 2.13
CA THR A 310 -7.01 13.80 0.80
C THR A 310 -6.52 12.67 -0.13
N ASP A 311 -7.36 12.32 -1.10
CA ASP A 311 -7.21 11.21 -2.05
C ASP A 311 -5.96 11.35 -2.94
N ASN A 312 -4.80 10.82 -2.51
CA ASN A 312 -3.84 10.32 -3.51
C ASN A 312 -4.40 8.99 -4.04
N ARG A 313 -4.68 8.99 -5.33
CA ARG A 313 -5.23 7.85 -6.04
C ARG A 313 -4.35 6.60 -5.97
N GLU A 314 -3.02 6.77 -6.02
CA GLU A 314 -2.09 5.63 -6.03
C GLU A 314 -2.04 4.96 -4.65
N THR A 315 -2.03 5.75 -3.58
CA THR A 315 -2.08 5.22 -2.21
C THR A 315 -3.44 4.56 -1.92
N ASN A 316 -4.53 5.09 -2.48
CA ASN A 316 -5.84 4.44 -2.45
C ASN A 316 -5.88 3.11 -3.21
N ASN A 317 -5.29 3.07 -4.41
CA ASN A 317 -5.18 1.83 -5.17
C ASN A 317 -4.40 0.76 -4.38
N TYR A 318 -3.32 1.17 -3.70
CA TYR A 318 -2.56 0.28 -2.85
C TYR A 318 -3.36 -0.22 -1.65
N LYS A 319 -4.16 0.63 -0.99
CA LYS A 319 -5.08 0.18 0.08
C LYS A 319 -6.08 -0.87 -0.42
N PHE A 320 -6.64 -0.71 -1.63
CA PHE A 320 -7.49 -1.75 -2.22
C PHE A 320 -6.75 -3.06 -2.47
N LEU A 321 -5.46 -3.01 -2.81
CA LEU A 321 -4.64 -4.22 -2.93
C LEU A 321 -4.41 -4.88 -1.56
N LEU A 322 -4.21 -4.09 -0.50
CA LEU A 322 -4.10 -4.62 0.87
C LEU A 322 -5.42 -5.27 1.33
N ASP A 323 -6.56 -4.62 1.09
CA ASP A 323 -7.89 -5.18 1.39
C ASP A 323 -8.10 -6.50 0.64
N ALA A 324 -7.80 -6.51 -0.66
CA ALA A 324 -7.93 -7.69 -1.50
C ALA A 324 -7.02 -8.83 -1.04
N PHE A 325 -5.78 -8.52 -0.64
CA PHE A 325 -4.84 -9.50 -0.13
C PHE A 325 -5.40 -10.19 1.11
N ILE A 326 -5.92 -9.44 2.09
CA ILE A 326 -6.49 -10.01 3.31
C ILE A 326 -7.76 -10.81 3.01
N ILE A 327 -8.66 -10.30 2.16
CA ILE A 327 -9.89 -11.03 1.81
C ILE A 327 -9.59 -12.35 1.10
N LEU A 328 -8.65 -12.36 0.16
CA LEU A 328 -8.24 -13.58 -0.53
C LEU A 328 -7.62 -14.59 0.44
N LEU A 329 -6.76 -14.15 1.36
CA LEU A 329 -6.17 -15.03 2.37
C LEU A 329 -7.21 -15.59 3.35
N LEU A 330 -8.19 -14.79 3.79
CA LEU A 330 -9.28 -15.27 4.64
C LEU A 330 -10.13 -16.33 3.90
N ARG A 331 -10.38 -16.14 2.60
CA ARG A 331 -11.06 -17.16 1.78
C ARG A 331 -10.24 -18.44 1.65
N ASP A 332 -8.93 -18.33 1.49
CA ASP A 332 -8.04 -19.49 1.46
C ASP A 332 -7.97 -20.22 2.80
N LEU A 333 -8.06 -19.49 3.93
CA LEU A 333 -8.17 -20.11 5.25
C LEU A 333 -9.39 -21.03 5.35
N ASP A 334 -10.57 -20.58 4.93
CA ASP A 334 -11.78 -21.42 4.92
C ASP A 334 -11.57 -22.73 4.14
N LEU A 335 -10.89 -22.66 2.99
CA LEU A 335 -10.57 -23.84 2.17
C LEU A 335 -9.54 -24.75 2.86
N LEU A 336 -8.52 -24.16 3.50
CA LEU A 336 -7.53 -24.89 4.29
C LEU A 336 -8.18 -25.65 5.46
N PHE A 337 -9.17 -25.06 6.13
CA PHE A 337 -9.94 -25.71 7.19
C PHE A 337 -10.68 -26.95 6.71
N TYR A 338 -11.08 -26.98 5.44
CA TYR A 338 -11.76 -28.13 4.84
C TYR A 338 -10.81 -29.25 4.41
N VAL A 339 -9.65 -28.91 3.85
CA VAL A 339 -8.72 -29.87 3.22
C VAL A 339 -7.76 -30.51 4.22
N PHE A 340 -7.19 -29.72 5.15
CA PHE A 340 -6.10 -30.17 6.01
C PHE A 340 -6.48 -30.19 7.50
N GLU A 341 -5.89 -31.14 8.23
CA GLU A 341 -5.89 -31.16 9.69
C GLU A 341 -5.04 -30.02 10.28
N ASN A 342 -5.27 -29.67 11.55
CA ASN A 342 -4.62 -28.54 12.21
C ASN A 342 -3.09 -28.57 12.18
N GLU A 343 -2.48 -29.77 12.15
CA GLU A 343 -1.02 -29.95 12.16
C GLU A 343 -0.33 -29.37 10.92
N TYR A 344 -0.99 -29.37 9.76
CA TYR A 344 -0.39 -28.94 8.48
C TYR A 344 -0.75 -27.51 8.09
N LYS A 345 -1.79 -26.91 8.70
CA LYS A 345 -2.34 -25.61 8.30
C LYS A 345 -1.30 -24.50 8.28
N THR A 346 -0.49 -24.43 9.33
CA THR A 346 0.56 -23.41 9.47
C THR A 346 1.61 -23.51 8.37
N MET A 347 2.04 -24.73 8.05
CA MET A 347 3.01 -25.00 7.00
C MET A 347 2.46 -24.61 5.63
N VAL A 348 1.22 -25.01 5.33
CA VAL A 348 0.55 -24.71 4.06
C VAL A 348 0.37 -23.20 3.91
N LEU A 349 -0.12 -22.52 4.95
CA LEU A 349 -0.35 -21.08 4.94
C LEU A 349 0.94 -20.29 4.74
N SER A 350 2.01 -20.65 5.47
CA SER A 350 3.33 -20.01 5.30
C SER A 350 3.80 -20.07 3.86
N LYS A 351 3.68 -21.25 3.22
CA LYS A 351 4.12 -21.45 1.83
C LYS A 351 3.21 -20.72 0.84
N LEU A 352 1.90 -20.75 1.06
CA LEU A 352 0.90 -20.08 0.21
C LEU A 352 1.12 -18.56 0.15
N MET A 353 1.50 -17.94 1.28
CA MET A 353 1.70 -16.49 1.38
C MET A 353 2.98 -15.99 0.71
N GLU A 354 4.02 -16.81 0.53
CA GLU A 354 5.34 -16.36 0.06
C GLU A 354 5.24 -15.49 -1.20
N LEU A 355 4.57 -15.99 -2.24
CA LEU A 355 4.47 -15.30 -3.53
C LEU A 355 3.53 -14.06 -3.48
N PRO A 356 2.29 -14.16 -2.96
CA PRO A 356 1.42 -12.99 -2.78
C PRO A 356 2.01 -11.88 -1.91
N LEU A 357 2.68 -12.24 -0.80
CA LEU A 357 3.28 -11.28 0.11
C LEU A 357 4.45 -10.54 -0.54
N THR A 358 5.33 -11.27 -1.23
CA THR A 358 6.45 -10.69 -1.98
C THR A 358 5.93 -9.66 -2.99
N TYR A 359 4.85 -9.96 -3.69
CA TYR A 359 4.23 -9.03 -4.63
C TYR A 359 3.69 -7.74 -3.96
N ILE A 360 2.99 -7.87 -2.83
CA ILE A 360 2.48 -6.70 -2.08
C ILE A 360 3.63 -5.84 -1.54
N LEU A 361 4.73 -6.47 -1.10
CA LEU A 361 5.94 -5.79 -0.66
C LEU A 361 6.58 -5.00 -1.82
N GLU A 362 6.75 -5.62 -2.99
CA GLU A 362 7.30 -4.99 -4.19
C GLU A 362 6.45 -3.79 -4.65
N GLU A 363 5.12 -3.94 -4.72
CA GLU A 363 4.21 -2.84 -5.07
C GLU A 363 4.27 -1.70 -4.04
N GLY A 364 4.41 -2.03 -2.76
CA GLY A 364 4.56 -1.03 -1.68
C GLY A 364 5.87 -0.26 -1.79
N GLN A 365 6.98 -0.96 -2.07
CA GLN A 365 8.29 -0.34 -2.29
C GLN A 365 8.29 0.55 -3.53
N GLN A 366 7.70 0.10 -4.64
CA GLN A 366 7.58 0.89 -5.86
C GLN A 366 6.76 2.17 -5.62
N LEU A 367 5.68 2.09 -4.85
CA LEU A 367 4.89 3.26 -4.47
C LEU A 367 5.71 4.25 -3.63
N CYS A 368 6.41 3.76 -2.60
CA CYS A 368 7.27 4.59 -1.77
C CYS A 368 8.35 5.29 -2.62
N GLU A 369 9.02 4.56 -3.51
CA GLU A 369 10.05 5.10 -4.39
C GLU A 369 9.49 6.14 -5.36
N ALA A 370 8.33 5.88 -5.96
CA ALA A 370 7.65 6.84 -6.84
C ALA A 370 7.34 8.15 -6.10
N ILE A 371 6.86 8.08 -4.85
CA ILE A 371 6.58 9.26 -4.02
C ILE A 371 7.86 10.02 -3.65
N LYS A 372 8.95 9.30 -3.35
CA LYS A 372 10.26 9.93 -3.07
C LYS A 372 10.82 10.66 -4.28
N GLN A 373 10.56 10.18 -5.50
CA GLN A 373 11.04 10.80 -6.73
C GLN A 373 10.19 11.98 -7.20
N LEU A 374 9.02 12.24 -6.60
CA LEU A 374 8.21 13.40 -6.96
C LEU A 374 8.97 14.72 -6.69
N PRO A 375 8.99 15.65 -7.68
CA PRO A 375 9.49 16.99 -7.47
C PRO A 375 8.50 17.80 -6.61
N GLY A 376 8.96 18.85 -5.93
CA GLY A 376 8.08 19.78 -5.22
C GLY A 376 7.25 19.09 -4.13
N LYS A 377 7.90 18.45 -3.14
CA LYS A 377 7.17 17.62 -2.16
C LYS A 377 6.24 18.44 -1.28
N ILE A 378 6.53 19.72 -1.08
CA ILE A 378 5.74 20.62 -0.21
C ILE A 378 4.52 21.18 -0.94
N ASP A 379 4.55 21.25 -2.28
CA ASP A 379 3.44 21.76 -3.08
C ASP A 379 2.73 20.64 -3.85
N THR A 380 3.33 20.17 -4.93
CA THR A 380 2.74 19.23 -5.90
C THR A 380 2.74 17.80 -5.38
N GLY A 381 3.78 17.40 -4.65
CA GLY A 381 3.91 16.09 -4.02
C GLY A 381 3.23 15.96 -2.65
N LYS A 382 2.68 17.04 -2.09
CA LYS A 382 2.15 17.09 -0.72
C LYS A 382 1.08 16.04 -0.45
N LEU A 383 0.11 15.93 -1.37
CA LEU A 383 -0.97 14.94 -1.26
C LEU A 383 -0.45 13.51 -1.29
N ALA A 384 0.61 13.26 -2.07
CA ALA A 384 1.18 11.92 -2.19
C ALA A 384 1.92 11.51 -0.92
N PHE A 385 2.66 12.44 -0.33
CA PHE A 385 3.27 12.28 0.98
C PHE A 385 2.22 11.99 2.07
N PHE A 386 1.16 12.80 2.16
CA PHE A 386 0.08 12.55 3.12
C PHE A 386 -0.68 11.24 2.86
N GLY A 387 -0.69 10.78 1.61
CA GLY A 387 -1.20 9.46 1.24
C GLY A 387 -0.49 8.29 1.95
N LEU A 388 0.80 8.41 2.29
CA LEU A 388 1.56 7.39 3.03
C LEU A 388 1.02 7.21 4.45
N PHE A 389 0.64 8.31 5.11
CA PHE A 389 -0.03 8.26 6.41
C PHE A 389 -1.37 7.53 6.32
N SER A 390 -2.10 7.71 5.21
CA SER A 390 -3.36 6.97 5.02
C SER A 390 -3.15 5.45 4.92
N ILE A 391 -1.99 4.99 4.39
CA ILE A 391 -1.62 3.56 4.35
C ILE A 391 -1.23 3.08 5.75
N LYS A 392 -0.42 3.84 6.50
CA LYS A 392 -0.17 3.53 7.91
C LYS A 392 -1.47 3.43 8.71
N ASN A 393 -2.45 4.30 8.42
CA ASN A 393 -3.73 4.31 9.11
C ASN A 393 -4.56 3.06 8.80
N TRP A 394 -4.41 2.54 7.57
CA TRP A 394 -5.03 1.29 7.19
C TRP A 394 -4.56 0.14 8.09
N PHE A 395 -3.26 0.03 8.42
CA PHE A 395 -2.78 -1.01 9.34
C PHE A 395 -3.43 -0.92 10.72
N HIS A 396 -3.56 0.30 11.25
CA HIS A 396 -4.22 0.52 12.55
C HIS A 396 -5.72 0.17 12.50
N LYS A 397 -6.43 0.58 11.45
CA LYS A 397 -7.87 0.27 11.28
C LYS A 397 -8.13 -1.22 11.05
N SER A 398 -7.25 -1.87 10.29
CA SER A 398 -7.38 -3.27 9.93
C SER A 398 -6.84 -4.23 11.00
N GLU A 399 -6.27 -3.72 12.11
CA GLU A 399 -5.65 -4.52 13.16
C GLU A 399 -6.58 -5.60 13.73
N SER A 400 -7.88 -5.29 13.91
CA SER A 400 -8.87 -6.26 14.41
C SER A 400 -9.10 -7.42 13.45
N THR A 401 -9.16 -7.14 12.14
CA THR A 401 -9.32 -8.15 11.07
C THR A 401 -8.05 -8.96 10.91
N LEU A 402 -6.90 -8.28 10.93
CA LEU A 402 -5.59 -8.90 10.93
C LEU A 402 -5.40 -9.82 12.15
N THR A 403 -5.89 -9.43 13.32
CA THR A 403 -5.79 -10.25 14.54
C THR A 403 -6.57 -11.57 14.42
N LYS A 404 -7.74 -11.58 13.76
CA LYS A 404 -8.47 -12.83 13.47
C LYS A 404 -7.63 -13.74 12.57
N PHE A 405 -7.08 -13.20 11.49
CA PHE A 405 -6.16 -13.93 10.62
C PHE A 405 -4.93 -14.46 11.39
N TYR A 406 -4.37 -13.64 12.28
CA TYR A 406 -3.20 -14.01 13.07
C TYR A 406 -3.45 -15.03 14.18
N GLN A 407 -4.67 -15.12 14.71
CA GLN A 407 -5.02 -16.16 15.69
C GLN A 407 -5.02 -17.56 15.05
N GLU A 408 -5.28 -17.64 13.75
CA GLU A 408 -5.34 -18.89 12.98
C GLU A 408 -4.02 -19.20 12.25
N SER A 409 -3.02 -18.31 12.32
CA SER A 409 -1.70 -18.42 11.69
C SER A 409 -0.56 -18.39 12.74
N ASP A 410 0.66 -18.78 12.38
CA ASP A 410 1.81 -18.67 13.31
C ASP A 410 2.25 -17.21 13.53
N VAL A 411 3.01 -17.00 14.61
CA VAL A 411 3.72 -15.74 14.91
C VAL A 411 4.62 -15.31 13.75
N SER A 412 5.19 -16.26 13.00
CA SER A 412 6.01 -16.01 11.81
C SER A 412 5.25 -15.25 10.73
N SER A 413 3.99 -15.62 10.47
CA SER A 413 3.11 -14.98 9.49
C SER A 413 2.79 -13.52 9.85
N ARG A 414 2.63 -13.25 11.15
CA ARG A 414 2.41 -11.91 11.69
C ARG A 414 3.63 -11.00 11.51
N TYR A 415 4.82 -11.54 11.76
CA TYR A 415 6.08 -10.84 11.54
C TYR A 415 6.32 -10.54 10.04
N GLN A 416 6.02 -11.50 9.17
CA GLN A 416 6.22 -11.35 7.72
C GLN A 416 5.33 -10.28 7.09
N PHE A 417 4.05 -10.17 7.47
CA PHE A 417 3.16 -9.15 6.91
C PHE A 417 3.31 -7.79 7.59
N SER A 418 2.87 -7.66 8.84
CA SER A 418 2.86 -6.36 9.53
C SER A 418 4.26 -5.93 9.97
N GLY A 419 5.13 -6.89 10.34
CA GLY A 419 6.48 -6.60 10.82
C GLY A 419 7.47 -6.16 9.75
N ILE A 420 7.19 -6.42 8.46
CA ILE A 420 8.03 -5.98 7.34
C ILE A 420 7.38 -4.82 6.59
N LEU A 421 6.08 -4.92 6.30
CA LEU A 421 5.42 -3.98 5.40
C LEU A 421 5.20 -2.60 6.03
N LEU A 422 4.78 -2.54 7.30
CA LEU A 422 4.59 -1.26 7.99
C LEU A 422 5.89 -0.45 8.13
N PRO A 423 7.04 -1.05 8.55
CA PRO A 423 8.31 -0.33 8.58
C PRO A 423 8.75 0.28 7.25
N ILE A 424 8.45 -0.34 6.10
CA ILE A 424 8.77 0.24 4.78
C ILE A 424 8.09 1.61 4.61
N PHE A 425 6.81 1.70 4.98
CA PHE A 425 6.06 2.96 4.90
C PHE A 425 6.54 3.98 5.93
N GLU A 426 6.83 3.55 7.16
CA GLU A 426 7.36 4.42 8.21
C GLU A 426 8.72 5.02 7.84
N GLN A 427 9.63 4.20 7.33
CA GLN A 427 10.94 4.66 6.81
C GLN A 427 10.75 5.63 5.64
N SER A 428 9.85 5.31 4.70
CA SER A 428 9.57 6.19 3.56
C SER A 428 9.01 7.55 4.00
N ILE A 429 8.17 7.60 5.03
CA ILE A 429 7.66 8.86 5.59
C ILE A 429 8.82 9.71 6.16
N ILE A 430 9.73 9.09 6.91
CA ILE A 430 10.90 9.78 7.49
C ILE A 430 11.84 10.30 6.41
N GLU A 431 12.14 9.48 5.40
CA GLU A 431 12.93 9.92 4.26
C GLU A 431 12.27 11.11 3.53
N CYS A 432 10.94 11.08 3.36
CA CYS A 432 10.22 12.21 2.78
C CYS A 432 10.31 13.47 3.63
N PHE A 433 10.25 13.37 4.97
CA PHE A 433 10.50 14.50 5.86
C PHE A 433 11.89 15.10 5.65
N HIS A 434 12.93 14.25 5.52
CA HIS A 434 14.30 14.71 5.24
C HIS A 434 14.43 15.36 3.85
N LEU A 435 13.79 14.79 2.83
CA LEU A 435 13.77 15.35 1.48
C LEU A 435 13.06 16.71 1.44
N ILE A 436 11.94 16.86 2.14
CA ILE A 436 11.23 18.14 2.30
C ILE A 436 12.14 19.18 2.95
N LEU A 437 12.84 18.80 4.03
CA LEU A 437 13.77 19.70 4.70
C LEU A 437 14.93 20.12 3.77
N TYR A 438 15.44 19.18 2.97
CA TYR A 438 16.47 19.45 1.96
C TYR A 438 15.94 20.40 0.86
N GLU A 439 14.71 20.20 0.41
CA GLU A 439 14.04 21.03 -0.59
C GLU A 439 13.90 22.48 -0.10
N VAL A 440 13.42 22.70 1.14
CA VAL A 440 13.34 24.06 1.72
C VAL A 440 14.71 24.72 1.82
N LYS A 441 15.74 23.98 2.23
CA LYS A 441 17.10 24.52 2.36
C LYS A 441 17.66 24.98 1.02
N ASN A 442 17.45 24.19 -0.03
CA ASN A 442 18.09 24.37 -1.34
C ASN A 442 17.16 24.95 -2.41
N ASP A 443 15.97 25.42 -2.04
CA ASP A 443 15.05 26.03 -2.99
C ASP A 443 15.70 27.23 -3.69
N SER A 444 15.70 27.15 -5.03
CA SER A 444 16.33 28.12 -5.94
C SER A 444 15.30 28.83 -6.81
N SER A 445 14.00 28.71 -6.50
CA SER A 445 12.93 29.41 -7.20
C SER A 445 13.16 30.93 -7.26
N ALA A 446 12.66 31.55 -8.33
CA ALA A 446 12.80 32.99 -8.56
C ALA A 446 12.06 33.81 -7.49
N LEU A 447 12.45 35.08 -7.33
CA LEU A 447 11.75 35.99 -6.43
C LEU A 447 10.31 36.23 -6.87
N SER A 448 9.44 36.46 -5.89
CA SER A 448 8.10 37.00 -6.14
C SER A 448 8.19 38.36 -6.82
N GLU A 449 7.37 38.56 -7.86
CA GLU A 449 7.26 39.84 -8.56
C GLU A 449 6.97 40.97 -7.55
N GLY A 450 7.73 42.06 -7.66
CA GLY A 450 7.59 43.23 -6.80
C GLY A 450 7.93 43.03 -5.32
N GLY A 451 8.59 41.92 -4.95
CA GLY A 451 8.96 41.65 -3.57
C GLY A 451 7.80 41.13 -2.72
N GLY A 452 6.77 40.53 -3.32
CA GLY A 452 5.67 39.87 -2.60
C GLY A 452 6.12 38.72 -1.66
N VAL A 453 5.17 38.09 -0.98
CA VAL A 453 5.46 36.90 -0.16
C VAL A 453 6.00 35.79 -1.06
N HIS A 454 7.08 35.14 -0.64
CA HIS A 454 7.69 34.07 -1.42
C HIS A 454 6.82 32.80 -1.37
N PRO A 455 6.55 32.10 -2.49
CA PRO A 455 5.71 30.90 -2.50
C PRO A 455 6.17 29.82 -1.53
N LEU A 456 7.49 29.61 -1.42
CA LEU A 456 8.09 28.70 -0.41
C LEU A 456 7.62 29.02 1.02
N THR A 457 7.52 30.29 1.39
CA THR A 457 7.04 30.68 2.73
C THR A 457 5.60 30.24 2.94
N ILE A 458 4.73 30.44 1.94
CA ILE A 458 3.33 30.01 1.99
C ILE A 458 3.26 28.48 2.11
N HIS A 459 3.92 27.77 1.20
CA HIS A 459 3.89 26.30 1.13
C HIS A 459 4.40 25.65 2.42
N VAL A 460 5.46 26.17 3.03
CA VAL A 460 5.99 25.63 4.31
C VAL A 460 4.98 25.81 5.45
N PHE A 461 4.31 26.96 5.55
CA PHE A 461 3.31 27.15 6.59
C PHE A 461 2.06 26.29 6.37
N ASP A 462 1.57 26.20 5.13
CA ASP A 462 0.45 25.33 4.79
C ASP A 462 0.77 23.87 5.12
N PHE A 463 2.00 23.43 4.80
CA PHE A 463 2.46 22.09 5.14
C PHE A 463 2.55 21.84 6.65
N ILE A 464 3.06 22.80 7.43
CA ILE A 464 3.10 22.69 8.90
C ILE A 464 1.68 22.61 9.49
N GLU A 465 0.74 23.39 8.97
CA GLU A 465 -0.66 23.34 9.42
C GLU A 465 -1.29 21.98 9.11
N ASP A 466 -1.10 21.47 7.89
CA ASP A 466 -1.56 20.13 7.53
C ASP A 466 -0.92 19.04 8.41
N LEU A 467 0.35 19.19 8.81
CA LEU A 467 1.02 18.21 9.67
C LEU A 467 0.37 18.04 11.04
N PHE A 468 -0.26 19.08 11.59
CA PHE A 468 -0.94 18.98 12.88
C PHE A 468 -2.11 18.00 12.85
N ASP A 469 -2.80 17.86 11.72
CA ASP A 469 -3.87 16.87 11.56
C ASP A 469 -3.35 15.42 11.64
N TYR A 470 -2.05 15.22 11.42
CA TYR A 470 -1.38 13.92 11.46
C TYR A 470 -0.52 13.71 12.70
N GLU A 471 -0.49 14.65 13.65
CA GLU A 471 0.34 14.58 14.86
C GLU A 471 0.21 13.24 15.61
N PRO A 472 -1.00 12.72 15.90
CA PRO A 472 -1.15 11.45 16.63
C PRO A 472 -0.47 10.30 15.89
N MET A 473 -0.60 10.26 14.57
CA MET A 473 0.01 9.22 13.76
C MET A 473 1.53 9.37 13.68
N ILE A 474 2.04 10.59 13.50
CA ILE A 474 3.47 10.87 13.44
C ILE A 474 4.16 10.44 14.75
N SER A 475 3.51 10.67 15.90
CA SER A 475 4.05 10.29 17.21
C SER A 475 4.24 8.78 17.41
N THR A 476 3.63 7.96 16.56
CA THR A 476 3.78 6.48 16.60
C THR A 476 4.83 5.96 15.62
N ILE A 477 5.41 6.81 14.78
CA ILE A 477 6.40 6.40 13.78
C ILE A 477 7.72 6.07 14.48
N GLN A 478 8.16 4.82 14.31
CA GLN A 478 9.43 4.34 14.87
C GLN A 478 10.46 4.16 13.76
N PHE A 479 11.72 4.41 14.10
CA PHE A 479 12.84 4.10 13.23
C PHE A 479 14.04 3.62 14.02
N THR A 480 14.84 2.80 13.35
CA THR A 480 16.10 2.28 13.88
C THR A 480 17.23 3.20 13.49
N ASN A 481 17.83 3.85 14.48
CA ASN A 481 19.13 4.50 14.31
C ASN A 481 20.22 3.47 14.61
N ILE A 482 21.17 3.33 13.68
CA ILE A 482 22.38 2.56 13.89
C ILE A 482 23.44 3.56 14.35
N GLU A 483 23.70 3.59 15.66
CA GLU A 483 24.80 4.37 16.21
C GLU A 483 26.02 3.47 16.39
N GLU A 484 27.15 3.87 15.79
CA GLU A 484 28.43 3.22 16.03
C GLU A 484 29.00 3.69 17.37
N GLN A 485 28.81 2.89 18.42
CA GLN A 485 29.49 3.15 19.69
C GLN A 485 30.89 2.52 19.65
N LYS A 486 31.91 3.38 19.67
CA LYS A 486 33.28 2.94 19.96
C LYS A 486 33.39 2.66 21.44
N ILE A 487 33.45 1.38 21.81
CA ILE A 487 33.83 0.97 23.17
C ILE A 487 35.34 1.19 23.32
N ALA A 488 35.80 1.55 24.54
CA ALA A 488 37.20 1.84 24.89
C ALA A 488 38.21 0.70 24.61
N THR A 489 37.74 -0.45 24.15
CA THR A 489 38.52 -1.57 23.62
C THR A 489 38.15 -1.69 22.16
N ASP A 490 39.05 -1.42 21.19
CA ASP A 490 38.89 -1.33 19.71
C ASP A 490 37.89 -2.30 19.00
N THR A 491 36.66 -2.36 19.48
CA THR A 491 35.58 -3.28 19.15
C THR A 491 34.38 -2.38 18.94
N ILE A 492 33.93 -2.31 17.69
CA ILE A 492 32.76 -1.52 17.31
C ILE A 492 31.53 -2.33 17.73
N SER A 493 30.78 -1.84 18.72
CA SER A 493 29.46 -2.39 19.02
C SER A 493 28.41 -1.54 18.31
N LEU A 494 27.64 -2.17 17.43
CA LEU A 494 26.46 -1.55 16.81
C LEU A 494 25.32 -1.61 17.82
N SER A 495 24.95 -0.48 18.44
CA SER A 495 23.73 -0.39 19.24
C SER A 495 22.56 -0.01 18.31
N ILE A 496 21.53 -0.85 18.27
CA ILE A 496 20.30 -0.56 17.53
C ILE A 496 19.34 0.14 18.49
N ASN A 497 19.25 1.46 18.38
CA ASN A 497 18.31 2.25 19.18
C ASN A 497 17.03 2.50 18.36
N LYS A 498 15.88 2.08 18.88
CA LYS A 498 14.57 2.47 18.35
C LYS A 498 14.23 3.87 18.85
N SER A 499 14.13 4.81 17.92
CA SER A 499 13.75 6.21 18.20
C SER A 499 12.36 6.50 17.66
N ILE A 500 11.65 7.41 18.31
CA ILE A 500 10.35 7.93 17.85
C ILE A 500 10.60 9.24 17.10
N PHE A 501 9.88 9.45 16.00
CA PHE A 501 10.01 10.68 15.23
C PHE A 501 9.55 11.90 16.03
N ASN A 502 10.42 12.90 16.18
CA ASN A 502 10.13 14.13 16.92
C ASN A 502 9.62 15.22 15.96
N LEU A 503 8.29 15.34 15.85
CA LEU A 503 7.64 16.34 15.00
C LEU A 503 8.00 17.78 15.40
N ASN A 504 8.14 18.06 16.70
CA ASN A 504 8.41 19.41 17.19
C ASN A 504 9.81 19.88 16.75
N GLU A 505 10.80 19.02 16.91
CA GLU A 505 12.17 19.30 16.45
C GLU A 505 12.24 19.45 14.92
N TYR A 506 11.48 18.63 14.19
CA TYR A 506 11.37 18.76 12.74
C TYR A 506 10.79 20.11 12.31
N ILE A 507 9.68 20.54 12.93
CA ILE A 507 9.02 21.83 12.62
C ILE A 507 9.97 23.00 12.89
N VAL A 508 10.71 22.97 14.01
CA VAL A 508 11.71 24.00 14.34
C VAL A 508 12.80 24.06 13.28
N ASN A 509 13.36 22.91 12.90
CA ASN A 509 14.39 22.81 11.86
C ASN A 509 13.88 23.30 10.49
N LEU A 510 12.62 23.00 10.15
CA LEU A 510 11.98 23.43 8.91
C LEU A 510 11.83 24.95 8.86
N ILE A 511 11.36 25.55 9.95
CA ILE A 511 11.23 27.01 10.09
C ILE A 511 12.58 27.71 10.04
N GLN A 512 13.59 27.17 10.72
CA GLN A 512 14.95 27.72 10.68
C GLN A 512 15.52 27.66 9.25
N SER A 513 15.30 26.54 8.56
CA SER A 513 15.73 26.35 7.17
C SER A 513 15.06 27.37 6.22
N LEU A 514 13.74 27.57 6.37
CA LEU A 514 13.00 28.59 5.61
C LEU A 514 13.58 29.99 5.86
N ARG A 515 13.77 30.37 7.14
CA ARG A 515 14.31 31.70 7.50
C ARG A 515 15.70 31.95 6.90
N MET A 516 16.56 30.93 6.93
CA MET A 516 17.90 31.01 6.35
C MET A 516 17.85 31.10 4.82
N ASN A 517 16.99 30.33 4.16
CA ASN A 517 16.82 30.36 2.71
C ASN A 517 16.30 31.74 2.25
N ILE A 518 15.23 32.27 2.86
CA ILE A 518 14.69 33.60 2.54
C ILE A 518 15.74 34.70 2.77
N SER A 519 16.51 34.61 3.86
CA SER A 519 17.60 35.55 4.15
C SER A 519 18.73 35.47 3.10
N HIS A 520 19.03 34.27 2.60
CA HIS A 520 20.01 34.07 1.54
C HIS A 520 19.52 34.65 0.20
N LYS A 521 18.26 34.41 -0.16
CA LYS A 521 17.64 34.98 -1.37
C LYS A 521 17.65 36.50 -1.35
N LEU A 522 17.34 37.11 -0.21
CA LEU A 522 17.42 38.57 -0.04
C LEU A 522 18.82 39.13 -0.34
N LYS A 523 19.89 38.42 0.05
CA LYS A 523 21.28 38.86 -0.14
C LYS A 523 21.84 38.58 -1.54
N THR A 524 21.31 37.57 -2.24
CA THR A 524 21.90 37.07 -3.48
C THR A 524 21.13 37.46 -4.73
N LEU A 525 19.81 37.58 -4.64
CA LEU A 525 18.93 37.80 -5.79
C LEU A 525 18.44 39.25 -5.91
N ILE A 526 18.45 40.02 -4.81
CA ILE A 526 18.12 41.44 -4.85
C ILE A 526 19.42 42.24 -4.89
N PRO A 527 19.61 43.16 -5.87
CA PRO A 527 20.81 43.98 -5.94
C PRO A 527 21.01 44.82 -4.67
N ASP A 528 22.27 44.99 -4.24
CA ASP A 528 22.64 45.76 -3.04
C ASP A 528 22.22 47.24 -3.08
N HIS A 529 22.00 47.79 -4.28
CA HIS A 529 21.59 49.16 -4.46
C HIS A 529 20.08 49.37 -4.22
N ASP A 530 19.24 48.34 -4.37
CA ASP A 530 17.79 48.44 -4.15
C ASP A 530 17.40 48.03 -2.72
N LYS A 531 17.82 48.85 -1.75
CA LYS A 531 17.53 48.65 -0.33
C LYS A 531 16.03 48.75 0.00
N THR A 532 15.25 49.43 -0.84
CA THR A 532 13.80 49.60 -0.65
C THR A 532 13.08 48.29 -0.98
N LEU A 533 13.40 47.67 -2.12
CA LEU A 533 12.86 46.37 -2.49
C LEU A 533 13.28 45.27 -1.50
N GLN A 534 14.54 45.28 -1.04
CA GLN A 534 14.99 44.36 0.03
C GLN A 534 14.14 44.50 1.30
N ALA A 535 13.84 45.75 1.70
CA ALA A 535 13.01 46.02 2.87
C ALA A 535 11.57 45.52 2.68
N ILE A 536 10.97 45.74 1.50
CA ILE A 536 9.61 45.30 1.16
C ILE A 536 9.52 43.77 1.13
N PHE A 537 10.45 43.11 0.46
CA PHE A 537 10.50 41.64 0.41
C PHE A 537 10.63 41.03 1.81
N LEU A 538 11.50 41.59 2.65
CA LEU A 538 11.62 41.14 4.04
C LEU A 538 10.35 41.41 4.85
N LEU A 539 9.73 42.58 4.69
CA LEU A 539 8.49 42.94 5.37
C LEU A 539 7.36 41.97 5.03
N ASN A 540 7.15 41.68 3.76
CA ASN A 540 6.08 40.77 3.32
C ASN A 540 6.25 39.38 3.92
N ASN A 541 7.45 38.79 3.81
CA ASN A 541 7.71 37.44 4.30
C ASN A 541 7.69 37.36 5.84
N ILE A 542 8.27 38.34 6.56
CA ILE A 542 8.29 38.33 8.03
C ILE A 542 6.91 38.66 8.62
N ASN A 543 6.14 39.56 7.99
CA ASN A 543 4.77 39.84 8.41
C ASN A 543 3.88 38.62 8.21
N TYR A 544 4.01 37.93 7.06
CA TYR A 544 3.30 36.66 6.82
C TYR A 544 3.68 35.63 7.89
N PHE A 545 4.98 35.44 8.13
CA PHE A 545 5.48 34.56 9.19
C PHE A 545 4.89 34.90 10.56
N PHE A 546 4.93 36.19 10.94
CA PHE A 546 4.47 36.66 12.24
C PHE A 546 2.99 36.35 12.47
N LYS A 547 2.15 36.52 11.43
CA LYS A 547 0.72 36.20 11.50
C LYS A 547 0.46 34.69 11.58
N ARG A 548 1.15 33.88 10.78
CA ARG A 548 0.99 32.41 10.81
C ARG A 548 1.46 31.79 12.13
N LEU A 549 2.41 32.43 12.81
CA LEU A 549 2.85 32.04 14.16
C LEU A 549 1.77 32.24 15.24
N GLU A 550 0.63 32.88 14.94
CA GLU A 550 -0.51 32.93 15.86
C GLU A 550 -1.25 31.59 16.00
N HIS A 551 -0.96 30.60 15.13
CA HIS A 551 -1.51 29.25 15.28
C HIS A 551 -1.09 28.63 16.63
N PRO A 552 -2.03 28.15 17.47
CA PRO A 552 -1.76 27.83 18.88
C PRO A 552 -0.75 26.68 19.05
N SER A 553 -0.87 25.61 18.25
CA SER A 553 0.05 24.46 18.32
C SER A 553 1.46 24.85 17.88
N LEU A 554 1.56 25.67 16.84
CA LEU A 554 2.86 26.14 16.34
C LEU A 554 3.51 27.08 17.34
N LEU A 555 2.73 27.97 17.93
CA LEU A 555 3.19 28.90 18.95
C LEU A 555 3.80 28.16 20.14
N ALA A 556 3.10 27.14 20.66
CA ALA A 556 3.57 26.36 21.80
C ALA A 556 4.92 25.68 21.53
N ILE A 557 5.13 25.15 20.32
CA ILE A 557 6.38 24.52 19.89
C ILE A 557 7.51 25.56 19.85
N ILE A 558 7.23 26.71 19.23
CA ILE A 558 8.24 27.74 19.00
C ILE A 558 8.60 28.50 20.28
N GLU A 559 7.65 28.81 21.16
CA GLU A 559 7.94 29.47 22.44
C GLU A 559 8.82 28.60 23.35
N LYS A 560 8.72 27.27 23.23
CA LYS A 560 9.59 26.34 23.95
C LYS A 560 11.03 26.34 23.43
N HIS A 561 11.24 26.49 22.12
CA HIS A 561 12.57 26.47 21.49
C HIS A 561 13.23 27.85 21.36
N GLU A 562 12.47 28.88 21.01
CA GLU A 562 12.93 30.26 20.80
C GLU A 562 11.97 31.26 21.50
N PRO A 563 12.05 31.43 22.84
CA PRO A 563 11.08 32.22 23.62
C PRO A 563 11.02 33.70 23.23
N ASN A 564 12.10 34.25 22.68
CA ASN A 564 12.18 35.66 22.28
C ASN A 564 11.74 35.91 20.83
N LEU A 565 11.42 34.86 20.04
CA LEU A 565 11.22 34.99 18.59
C LEU A 565 10.15 36.01 18.22
N ARG A 566 9.02 36.05 18.94
CA ARG A 566 7.96 37.05 18.69
C ARG A 566 8.46 38.48 18.82
N SER A 567 9.28 38.74 19.84
CA SER A 567 9.87 40.06 20.07
C SER A 567 10.89 40.40 18.99
N ASP A 568 11.68 39.41 18.57
CA ASP A 568 12.69 39.57 17.52
C ASP A 568 12.05 39.83 16.15
N LEU A 569 11.01 39.10 15.77
CA LEU A 569 10.26 39.33 14.53
C LEU A 569 9.62 40.72 14.52
N ARG A 570 9.03 41.15 15.65
CA ARG A 570 8.48 42.50 15.78
C ARG A 570 9.56 43.57 15.64
N ASN A 571 10.76 43.33 16.15
CA ASN A 571 11.91 44.22 15.98
C ASN A 571 12.40 44.24 14.53
N ILE A 572 12.46 43.09 13.86
CA ILE A 572 12.80 42.99 12.43
C ILE A 572 11.79 43.78 11.60
N ILE A 573 10.48 43.61 11.82
CA ILE A 573 9.44 44.39 11.13
C ILE A 573 9.69 45.90 11.32
N LYS A 574 9.92 46.35 12.56
CA LYS A 574 10.21 47.77 12.84
C LYS A 574 11.46 48.28 12.11
N ILE A 575 12.53 47.49 12.07
CA ILE A 575 13.79 47.85 11.39
C ILE A 575 13.57 47.91 9.88
N SER A 576 12.84 46.94 9.31
CA SER A 576 12.55 46.88 7.88
C SER A 576 11.63 48.03 7.44
N VAL A 577 10.64 48.43 8.25
CA VAL A 577 9.85 49.65 8.00
C VAL A 577 10.76 50.88 7.95
N LYS A 578 11.69 51.03 8.91
CA LYS A 578 12.65 52.15 8.90
C LYS A 578 13.55 52.12 7.67
N MET A 579 13.95 50.94 7.20
CA MET A 579 14.76 50.80 5.99
C MET A 579 13.97 51.20 4.74
N TYR A 580 12.72 50.73 4.62
CA TYR A 580 11.80 51.13 3.55
C TYR A 580 11.64 52.66 3.48
N LEU A 581 11.38 53.32 4.62
CA LEU A 581 11.19 54.77 4.68
C LEU A 581 12.41 55.59 4.23
N LYS A 582 13.59 54.97 4.07
CA LYS A 582 14.76 55.68 3.51
C LYS A 582 14.59 56.05 2.05
N CYS A 583 13.63 55.48 1.31
CA CYS A 583 13.33 55.89 -0.06
C CYS A 583 12.89 57.36 -0.15
N TYR A 584 12.37 57.95 0.94
CA TYR A 584 12.02 59.39 1.01
C TYR A 584 13.23 60.29 1.30
N THR A 585 14.40 59.74 1.65
CA THR A 585 15.59 60.53 2.03
C THR A 585 16.00 61.54 0.96
N PRO A 586 16.06 61.20 -0.35
CA PRO A 586 16.41 62.18 -1.39
C PRO A 586 15.47 63.39 -1.38
N MET A 587 14.16 63.16 -1.27
CA MET A 587 13.17 64.23 -1.20
C MET A 587 13.33 65.07 0.08
N ILE A 588 13.51 64.42 1.23
CA ILE A 588 13.70 65.11 2.52
C ILE A 588 14.97 65.94 2.51
N THR A 589 16.08 65.42 1.99
CA THR A 589 17.36 66.13 1.89
C THR A 589 17.24 67.34 0.96
N ASN A 590 16.58 67.22 -0.19
CA ASN A 590 16.37 68.35 -1.10
C ASN A 590 15.51 69.45 -0.47
N ILE A 591 14.47 69.07 0.28
CA ILE A 591 13.64 70.01 1.05
C ILE A 591 14.50 70.70 2.12
N GLN A 592 15.28 69.93 2.88
CA GLN A 592 16.10 70.45 3.97
C GLN A 592 17.21 71.38 3.47
N GLN A 593 17.90 71.04 2.38
CA GLN A 593 18.93 71.88 1.76
C GLN A 593 18.37 73.25 1.37
N MET A 594 17.11 73.31 0.91
CA MET A 594 16.45 74.59 0.63
C MET A 594 16.18 75.41 1.89
N PHE A 595 15.87 74.75 3.01
CA PHE A 595 15.70 75.41 4.30
C PHE A 595 17.03 75.94 4.86
N ASP A 596 18.12 75.22 4.62
CA ASP A 596 19.46 75.56 5.10
C ASP A 596 20.18 76.60 4.20
N TYR A 597 19.67 76.84 2.98
CA TYR A 597 20.26 77.77 2.02
C TYR A 597 19.96 79.24 2.36
N ASP A 598 20.98 79.95 2.86
CA ASP A 598 21.10 81.42 3.02
C ASP A 598 19.92 82.12 3.74
N ASP A 599 19.12 81.40 4.54
CA ASP A 599 17.92 81.94 5.23
C ASP A 599 17.02 82.78 4.31
N LEU A 600 16.70 82.26 3.11
CA LEU A 600 15.71 82.82 2.19
C LEU A 600 14.30 83.01 2.82
N HIS A 601 14.09 82.57 4.07
CA HIS A 601 12.85 82.68 4.84
C HIS A 601 12.41 84.13 5.09
N HIS A 602 13.35 85.09 5.14
CA HIS A 602 13.08 86.49 5.50
C HIS A 602 13.05 87.46 4.31
N LEU A 603 13.38 87.01 3.11
CA LEU A 603 13.45 87.87 1.92
C LEU A 603 12.10 87.93 1.18
N SER A 604 11.63 89.15 0.95
CA SER A 604 10.42 89.46 0.15
C SER A 604 10.66 89.22 -1.35
N ASP A 605 9.60 89.03 -2.14
CA ASP A 605 9.67 88.72 -3.59
C ASP A 605 10.55 89.69 -4.40
N LEU A 606 10.67 90.94 -3.94
CA LEU A 606 11.45 92.00 -4.57
C LEU A 606 12.97 91.88 -4.35
N GLN A 607 13.44 90.95 -3.51
CA GLN A 607 14.85 90.79 -3.12
C GLN A 607 15.50 89.47 -3.61
N LEU A 608 14.77 88.64 -4.36
CA LEU A 608 15.31 87.38 -4.92
C LEU A 608 16.33 87.66 -6.03
N ARG A 609 17.61 87.27 -5.81
CA ARG A 609 18.66 87.31 -6.82
C ARG A 609 18.43 86.21 -7.86
N GLU A 610 19.05 86.36 -9.03
CA GLU A 610 18.93 85.37 -10.11
C GLU A 610 19.40 83.97 -9.67
N HIS A 611 20.50 83.90 -8.91
CA HIS A 611 20.98 82.66 -8.29
C HIS A 611 19.94 82.04 -7.32
N ASP A 612 19.24 82.85 -6.51
CA ASP A 612 18.22 82.35 -5.57
C ASP A 612 17.02 81.74 -6.33
N ARG A 613 16.67 82.33 -7.48
CA ARG A 613 15.62 81.79 -8.38
C ARG A 613 16.04 80.48 -9.04
N GLU A 614 17.31 80.35 -9.43
CA GLU A 614 17.86 79.10 -9.98
C GLU A 614 17.90 77.98 -8.94
N GLN A 615 18.25 78.29 -7.69
CA GLN A 615 18.21 77.31 -6.59
C GLN A 615 16.78 76.83 -6.32
N LEU A 616 15.78 77.72 -6.29
CA LEU A 616 14.37 77.35 -6.17
C LEU A 616 13.90 76.44 -7.32
N LYS A 617 14.22 76.79 -8.58
CA LYS A 617 13.92 75.94 -9.74
C LYS A 617 14.53 74.55 -9.61
N THR A 618 15.79 74.49 -9.17
CA THR A 618 16.53 73.23 -9.00
C THR A 618 15.90 72.39 -7.90
N SER A 619 15.62 72.96 -6.73
CA SER A 619 15.00 72.28 -5.60
C SER A 619 13.61 71.70 -5.97
N PHE A 620 12.72 72.51 -6.54
CA PHE A 620 11.40 72.02 -7.00
C PHE A 620 11.53 70.93 -8.08
N SER A 621 12.49 71.05 -9.00
CA SER A 621 12.75 70.02 -10.01
C SER A 621 13.22 68.70 -9.39
N MET A 622 14.11 68.76 -8.40
CA MET A 622 14.61 67.58 -7.69
C MET A 622 13.53 66.92 -6.83
N VAL A 623 12.65 67.71 -6.20
CA VAL A 623 11.48 67.19 -5.48
C VAL A 623 10.50 66.52 -6.45
N ASN A 624 10.20 67.12 -7.59
CA ASN A 624 9.35 66.50 -8.61
C ASN A 624 9.94 65.18 -9.11
N ALA A 625 11.25 65.15 -9.40
CA ALA A 625 11.95 63.94 -9.80
C ALA A 625 11.88 62.85 -8.72
N ALA A 626 12.07 63.21 -7.45
CA ALA A 626 11.94 62.25 -6.35
C ALA A 626 10.52 61.68 -6.22
N ILE A 627 9.47 62.50 -6.37
CA ILE A 627 8.08 62.04 -6.38
C ILE A 627 7.81 61.11 -7.58
N ASP A 628 8.30 61.45 -8.76
CA ASP A 628 8.17 60.60 -9.95
C ASP A 628 8.86 59.24 -9.75
N THR A 629 10.08 59.22 -9.21
CA THR A 629 10.81 57.99 -8.87
C THR A 629 10.06 57.15 -7.85
N LEU A 630 9.56 57.75 -6.77
CA LEU A 630 8.75 57.04 -5.77
C LEU A 630 7.52 56.41 -6.41
N ARG A 631 6.80 57.16 -7.24
CA ARG A 631 5.61 56.65 -7.94
C ARG A 631 5.95 55.49 -8.86
N GLN A 632 7.04 55.57 -9.62
CA GLN A 632 7.47 54.47 -10.50
C GLN A 632 7.84 53.21 -9.70
N GLN A 633 8.66 53.36 -8.66
CA GLN A 633 9.06 52.24 -7.80
C GLN A 633 7.86 51.53 -7.15
N HIS A 634 6.88 52.29 -6.65
CA HIS A 634 5.73 51.72 -5.95
C HIS A 634 4.66 51.12 -6.87
N LEU A 635 4.78 51.28 -8.19
CA LEU A 635 4.02 50.50 -9.18
C LEU A 635 4.61 49.10 -9.39
N GLU A 636 5.93 48.96 -9.17
CA GLU A 636 6.62 47.68 -9.32
C GLU A 636 6.59 46.87 -8.02
N TYR A 637 6.32 47.51 -6.88
CA TYR A 637 6.31 46.85 -5.57
C TYR A 637 4.94 46.25 -5.20
N THR A 638 4.98 45.06 -4.59
CA THR A 638 3.79 44.31 -4.19
C THR A 638 3.72 44.21 -2.67
N VAL A 639 2.57 44.58 -2.08
CA VAL A 639 2.26 44.34 -0.66
C VAL A 639 0.82 43.85 -0.55
N ASP A 640 0.65 42.52 -0.50
CA ASP A 640 -0.66 41.87 -0.51
C ASP A 640 -1.44 42.12 0.79
N ASP A 641 -0.72 42.17 1.91
CA ASP A 641 -1.30 42.34 3.23
C ASP A 641 -1.85 43.75 3.44
N VAL A 642 -3.18 43.87 3.54
CA VAL A 642 -3.87 45.15 3.64
C VAL A 642 -3.41 45.97 4.86
N LEU A 643 -3.27 45.32 6.02
CA LEU A 643 -2.88 46.00 7.25
C LEU A 643 -1.44 46.53 7.18
N LEU A 644 -0.51 45.73 6.63
CA LEU A 644 0.86 46.16 6.40
C LEU A 644 0.91 47.31 5.38
N ARG A 645 0.15 47.21 4.28
CA ARG A 645 0.08 48.25 3.25
C ARG A 645 -0.42 49.57 3.82
N ASP A 646 -1.51 49.54 4.58
CA ASP A 646 -2.08 50.74 5.22
C ASP A 646 -1.12 51.34 6.27
N GLN A 647 -0.41 50.48 7.01
CA GLN A 647 0.63 50.91 7.94
C GLN A 647 1.77 51.63 7.19
N LEU A 648 2.27 51.08 6.09
CA LEU A 648 3.33 51.69 5.29
C LEU A 648 2.89 53.04 4.71
N ARG A 649 1.70 53.11 4.12
CA ARG A 649 1.11 54.37 3.61
C ARG A 649 1.01 55.41 4.72
N THR A 650 0.50 55.05 5.89
CA THR A 650 0.38 55.96 7.04
C THR A 650 1.75 56.48 7.52
N GLN A 651 2.76 55.62 7.60
CA GLN A 651 4.11 56.03 7.99
C GLN A 651 4.79 56.91 6.91
N SER A 652 4.56 56.61 5.63
CA SER A 652 5.01 57.44 4.51
C SER A 652 4.39 58.84 4.59
N LYS A 653 3.07 58.94 4.82
CA LYS A 653 2.40 60.23 5.02
C LYS A 653 3.02 61.03 6.17
N ARG A 654 3.23 60.37 7.32
CA ARG A 654 3.81 60.98 8.52
C ARG A 654 5.22 61.50 8.32
N ILE A 655 6.05 60.85 7.49
CA ILE A 655 7.45 61.26 7.32
C ILE A 655 7.61 62.44 6.34
N ILE A 656 6.74 62.53 5.32
CA ILE A 656 6.95 63.46 4.19
C ILE A 656 5.92 64.58 4.06
N LEU A 657 4.64 64.37 4.40
CA LEU A 657 3.58 65.34 4.05
C LEU A 657 3.77 66.68 4.74
N ASP A 658 3.98 66.70 6.06
CA ASP A 658 4.18 67.95 6.81
C ASP A 658 5.40 68.72 6.29
N LYS A 659 6.50 68.02 6.01
CA LYS A 659 7.73 68.62 5.48
C LYS A 659 7.49 69.25 4.11
N PHE A 660 6.80 68.53 3.23
CA PHE A 660 6.48 69.02 1.89
C PHE A 660 5.46 70.16 1.92
N GLN A 661 4.47 70.11 2.82
CA GLN A 661 3.48 71.17 2.97
C GLN A 661 4.11 72.48 3.46
N ILE A 662 5.03 72.41 4.43
CA ILE A 662 5.79 73.57 4.90
C ILE A 662 6.66 74.13 3.77
N PHE A 663 7.36 73.28 3.01
CA PHE A 663 8.16 73.67 1.85
C PHE A 663 7.31 74.36 0.77
N TYR A 664 6.21 73.72 0.37
CA TYR A 664 5.34 74.21 -0.69
C TYR A 664 4.71 75.56 -0.32
N THR A 665 4.12 75.68 0.87
CA THR A 665 3.46 76.93 1.31
C THR A 665 4.45 78.10 1.37
N LYS A 666 5.69 77.84 1.81
CA LYS A 666 6.72 78.88 1.96
C LYS A 666 7.35 79.34 0.66
N PHE A 667 7.50 78.48 -0.34
CA PHE A 667 8.25 78.81 -1.54
C PHE A 667 7.40 78.89 -2.82
N ALA A 668 6.22 78.27 -2.87
CA ALA A 668 5.40 78.23 -4.09
C ALA A 668 4.80 79.60 -4.48
N HIS A 669 4.56 80.49 -3.50
CA HIS A 669 4.04 81.83 -3.77
C HIS A 669 5.10 82.81 -4.28
N LYS A 670 6.39 82.44 -4.22
CA LYS A 670 7.47 83.33 -4.63
C LYS A 670 7.58 83.42 -6.16
N HIS A 671 7.86 84.61 -6.70
CA HIS A 671 7.99 84.81 -8.14
C HIS A 671 9.38 84.40 -8.70
N PHE A 672 9.70 83.10 -8.66
CA PHE A 672 11.01 82.58 -9.08
C PHE A 672 11.09 82.11 -10.55
N THR A 673 9.96 81.96 -11.25
CA THR A 673 9.91 81.45 -12.63
C THR A 673 8.77 82.09 -13.42
N HIS A 674 8.93 82.21 -14.75
CA HIS A 674 7.87 82.61 -15.68
C HIS A 674 6.95 81.45 -16.07
N ASN A 675 7.36 80.21 -15.82
CA ASN A 675 6.60 79.01 -16.12
C ASN A 675 6.39 78.19 -14.83
N PRO A 676 5.38 78.54 -14.00
CA PRO A 676 5.15 77.89 -12.71
C PRO A 676 4.74 76.43 -12.85
N ASP A 677 3.96 76.08 -13.88
CA ASP A 677 3.43 74.71 -14.08
C ASP A 677 4.54 73.66 -14.25
N LYS A 678 5.69 74.06 -14.80
CA LYS A 678 6.86 73.18 -14.94
C LYS A 678 7.46 72.75 -13.60
N TYR A 679 7.43 73.63 -12.60
CA TYR A 679 8.12 73.44 -11.31
C TYR A 679 7.15 73.09 -10.17
N LEU A 680 5.94 73.65 -10.18
CA LEU A 680 4.89 73.42 -9.18
C LEU A 680 3.93 72.29 -9.62
N ARG A 681 4.47 71.19 -10.17
CA ARG A 681 3.70 70.07 -10.73
C ARG A 681 2.89 69.30 -9.68
N TYR A 682 3.40 69.23 -8.45
CA TYR A 682 2.77 68.52 -7.34
C TYR A 682 2.46 69.47 -6.20
N ASN A 683 1.24 69.40 -5.66
CA ASN A 683 0.85 70.05 -4.41
C ASN A 683 0.71 69.01 -3.28
N PRO A 684 0.60 69.43 -2.01
CA PRO A 684 0.51 68.50 -0.88
C PRO A 684 -0.63 67.48 -0.98
N SER A 685 -1.81 67.90 -1.44
CA SER A 685 -2.96 67.00 -1.63
C SER A 685 -2.74 65.98 -2.75
N MET A 686 -2.03 66.36 -3.82
CA MET A 686 -1.65 65.43 -4.88
C MET A 686 -0.66 64.38 -4.38
N LEU A 687 0.33 64.78 -3.56
CA LEU A 687 1.27 63.84 -2.95
C LEU A 687 0.55 62.87 -2.00
N ASP A 688 -0.42 63.36 -1.23
CA ASP A 688 -1.25 62.53 -0.35
C ASP A 688 -2.00 61.44 -1.14
N ASN A 689 -2.68 61.85 -2.22
CA ASN A 689 -3.37 60.92 -3.13
C ASN A 689 -2.41 59.93 -3.83
N ILE A 690 -1.19 60.35 -4.16
CA ILE A 690 -0.17 59.46 -4.74
C ILE A 690 0.24 58.40 -3.71
N ILE A 691 0.45 58.77 -2.45
CA ILE A 691 0.80 57.82 -1.38
C ILE A 691 -0.35 56.85 -1.13
N ASP A 692 -1.60 57.31 -1.20
CA ASP A 692 -2.78 56.43 -1.09
C ASP A 692 -2.86 55.39 -2.21
N ALA A 693 -2.33 55.70 -3.39
CA ALA A 693 -2.27 54.77 -4.53
C ALA A 693 -1.01 53.88 -4.56
N PHE A 694 -0.13 53.92 -3.55
CA PHE A 694 1.05 53.06 -3.54
C PHE A 694 0.70 51.59 -3.33
N PHE A 695 1.38 50.69 -4.04
CA PHE A 695 1.15 49.23 -3.99
C PHE A 695 -0.24 48.79 -4.53
N GLU A 696 -0.85 49.58 -5.42
CA GLU A 696 -2.16 49.30 -6.07
C GLU A 696 -2.06 48.86 -7.53
#